data_AF-A0A484FME5-F1
#
_entry.id   AF-A0A484FME5-F1
#
_cell.length_a   1.000
_cell.length_b   1.000
_cell.length_c   1.000
_cell.angle_alpha   90.00
_cell.angle_beta   90.00
_cell.angle_gamma   90.00
#
_symmetry.space_group_name_H-M   'P 1'
#
loop_
_entity.id
_entity.type
_entity.pdbx_description
1 polymer ?
#
loop_
_entity_poly.entity_id
_entity_poly.type
_entity_poly.pdbx_seq_one_letter_code
_entity_poly.pdbx_strand_id
1 'polypeptide(L)'
;MADKTADAPAAGMLWGGRFTGAIDPLMHKYNASIRANSKAGIISEDEFLAIERGLLQVMEEWKHGTFTVMPNDEDIHTANERRLGEVIGKDIAGKLHTGRSRNEQVVCDMRMWLRDRIREIDSQLVAFLKVIVTRAESEIDYIMPGYTHLQRAQPVRWSQWLMSYAAAFKQDLERLRQVFERVNLSPLGCGALAGNPFRIDRNMIAEELGFSGITLNSMNTSADRDFLIDFLVWNSIFTNHVSRWAEDLIIYSTSEFSFVRLADAYSTGSSLMPNKFNGDSLELLRGKSGRAFGQMAGLMMTVKSLPSCYNKDLQEGWEPMLDSVQTVSDSLGIANGVIATLKVRPERMEAALDKTMLATDVAEWLVRKGCPFREAHHISGRVVAQSEKLEISMDKLTLEQLQAIDSRFTADIVEAFDASYFLSNGVLERASVRPRISGSRNSSASASAASPSSSTTSSSSSSSAIRSESTPIDANHELPHRRRQAAKRKAVAADFDSTAGPEAPLPQDASSALATVAARQPAHSARRIFSTLLSLSKPRLSALVVLSAMASYALYPVPGFLSSAIIESPSLSPLTLLFLTTGTALCSASANSLNMLYEPATDAKMTRTRNRPLVRGLLTKRAAVLFAAATAATGVGALYIGVNPTVAFLGGANIVIYAGMYTPMKAVSAVNTWLGAVVGGIPPLMGWAAAAGESASGDGSWRELLLASDGSSIGGWLMAGLLFAWQFPHFMALSWPIREEYKAAGLRMLAWTNPARNARVALRYSIVFVPLCVALCAAGVTEWSFAVTSLPVNTWLSWQAVRFWKYEGHKGSARGLFWASVWHLPVVMVLALLQKKGMWSRVWNSVVGDDDDEWEDELEENPVALPVPRHK
;
A
#
# COMPACT_ATOMS: atom_id res chain seq x y z
N MET A 1 -29.34 36.41 -24.57
CA MET A 1 -30.31 36.24 -23.48
C MET A 1 -31.27 35.15 -23.89
N ALA A 2 -31.25 34.03 -23.18
CA ALA A 2 -32.26 32.97 -23.16
C ALA A 2 -31.88 32.08 -21.96
N ASP A 3 -32.82 31.78 -21.08
CA ASP A 3 -32.51 31.28 -19.74
C ASP A 3 -31.83 29.91 -19.71
N LYS A 4 -30.87 29.78 -18.79
CA LYS A 4 -30.36 28.52 -18.27
C LYS A 4 -30.40 28.55 -16.75
N THR A 5 -31.59 28.68 -16.18
CA THR A 5 -31.88 28.27 -14.81
C THR A 5 -32.01 26.76 -14.78
N ALA A 6 -30.86 26.08 -14.78
CA ALA A 6 -30.81 24.71 -14.26
C ALA A 6 -30.88 24.84 -12.74
N ASP A 7 -32.05 24.54 -12.17
CA ASP A 7 -32.24 24.63 -10.72
C ASP A 7 -31.20 23.77 -9.99
N ALA A 8 -30.54 24.37 -9.01
CA ALA A 8 -29.60 23.66 -8.15
C ALA A 8 -30.37 22.61 -7.33
N PRO A 9 -29.85 21.39 -7.16
CA PRO A 9 -30.52 20.36 -6.37
C PRO A 9 -30.73 20.85 -4.93
N ALA A 10 -31.95 20.68 -4.42
CA ALA A 10 -32.34 21.17 -3.11
C ALA A 10 -31.44 20.61 -2.00
N ALA A 11 -30.70 21.50 -1.33
CA ALA A 11 -29.81 21.16 -0.24
C ALA A 11 -30.62 20.66 0.97
N GLY A 12 -30.67 19.34 1.17
CA GLY A 12 -31.36 18.72 2.31
C GLY A 12 -31.78 17.26 2.10
N MET A 13 -31.96 16.82 0.86
CA MET A 13 -32.32 15.42 0.57
C MET A 13 -31.07 14.53 0.44
N LEU A 14 -30.93 13.56 1.35
CA LEU A 14 -29.88 12.53 1.34
C LEU A 14 -29.86 11.66 0.07
N TRP A 15 -30.93 11.67 -0.73
CA TRP A 15 -31.19 10.69 -1.80
C TRP A 15 -31.44 11.33 -3.19
N GLY A 16 -32.08 12.50 -3.24
CA GLY A 16 -32.77 12.99 -4.44
C GLY A 16 -31.89 13.36 -5.65
N GLY A 17 -30.58 13.57 -5.47
CA GLY A 17 -29.71 14.07 -6.53
C GLY A 17 -29.11 13.01 -7.48
N ARG A 18 -29.34 11.71 -7.25
CA ARG A 18 -28.55 10.63 -7.86
C ARG A 18 -29.32 9.55 -8.62
N PHE A 19 -30.65 9.55 -8.54
CA PHE A 19 -31.51 8.57 -9.21
C PHE A 19 -32.08 9.18 -10.50
N THR A 20 -31.40 8.96 -11.63
CA THR A 20 -31.82 9.46 -12.96
C THR A 20 -31.98 8.35 -14.00
N GLY A 21 -32.11 7.08 -13.59
CA GLY A 21 -32.19 5.96 -14.53
C GLY A 21 -32.95 4.72 -14.03
N ALA A 22 -33.87 4.27 -14.88
CA ALA A 22 -34.55 2.97 -14.95
C ALA A 22 -35.45 2.50 -13.77
N ILE A 23 -36.65 2.02 -14.16
CA ILE A 23 -37.71 1.29 -13.44
C ILE A 23 -37.51 1.09 -11.93
N ASP A 24 -38.42 1.67 -11.14
CA ASP A 24 -38.50 1.44 -9.70
C ASP A 24 -38.98 -0.01 -9.38
N PRO A 25 -38.13 -0.89 -8.80
CA PRO A 25 -38.51 -2.25 -8.44
C PRO A 25 -39.58 -2.31 -7.33
N LEU A 26 -39.81 -1.18 -6.64
CA LEU A 26 -40.79 -1.08 -5.57
C LEU A 26 -42.22 -1.40 -6.04
N MET A 27 -42.53 -1.19 -7.32
CA MET A 27 -43.87 -1.41 -7.87
C MET A 27 -44.23 -2.89 -7.99
N HIS A 28 -43.33 -3.71 -8.55
CA HIS A 28 -43.51 -5.17 -8.62
C HIS A 28 -43.67 -5.77 -7.22
N LYS A 29 -42.85 -5.29 -6.29
CA LYS A 29 -42.86 -5.68 -4.88
C LYS A 29 -44.13 -5.27 -4.13
N TYR A 30 -44.60 -4.02 -4.32
CA TYR A 30 -45.85 -3.59 -3.73
C TYR A 30 -46.99 -4.47 -4.23
N ASN A 31 -47.03 -4.75 -5.54
CA ASN A 31 -48.02 -5.62 -6.18
C ASN A 31 -47.98 -7.06 -5.62
N ALA A 32 -46.82 -7.73 -5.62
CA ALA A 32 -46.69 -9.11 -5.13
C ALA A 32 -47.12 -9.28 -3.66
N SER A 33 -46.72 -8.35 -2.78
CA SER A 33 -47.17 -8.36 -1.39
C SER A 33 -48.64 -7.93 -1.21
N ILE A 34 -49.20 -7.13 -2.12
CA ILE A 34 -50.63 -6.80 -2.16
C ILE A 34 -51.46 -8.01 -2.63
N ARG A 35 -50.96 -8.78 -3.61
CA ARG A 35 -51.57 -10.04 -4.07
C ARG A 35 -51.59 -11.09 -2.95
N ALA A 36 -50.51 -11.18 -2.18
CA ALA A 36 -50.46 -12.03 -0.99
C ALA A 36 -51.47 -11.59 0.09
N ASN A 37 -51.64 -10.28 0.30
CA ASN A 37 -52.63 -9.74 1.22
C ASN A 37 -54.08 -10.00 0.76
N SER A 38 -54.38 -9.91 -0.55
CA SER A 38 -55.69 -10.29 -1.12
C SER A 38 -55.98 -11.78 -0.88
N LYS A 39 -55.04 -12.66 -1.24
CA LYS A 39 -55.16 -14.11 -0.99
C LYS A 39 -55.30 -14.48 0.50
N ALA A 40 -54.72 -13.70 1.39
CA ALA A 40 -54.87 -13.86 2.85
C ALA A 40 -56.17 -13.25 3.42
N GLY A 41 -57.02 -12.64 2.58
CA GLY A 41 -58.29 -12.03 3.00
C GLY A 41 -58.16 -10.71 3.78
N ILE A 42 -57.01 -10.03 3.68
CA ILE A 42 -56.71 -8.79 4.40
C ILE A 42 -57.31 -7.56 3.70
N ILE A 43 -57.40 -7.62 2.38
CA ILE A 43 -57.99 -6.60 1.50
C ILE A 43 -58.95 -7.30 0.52
N SER A 44 -59.92 -6.57 -0.03
CA SER A 44 -60.78 -7.12 -1.09
C SER A 44 -60.09 -7.13 -2.46
N GLU A 45 -60.63 -7.87 -3.42
CA GLU A 45 -60.11 -7.87 -4.79
C GLU A 45 -60.28 -6.50 -5.49
N ASP A 46 -61.36 -5.76 -5.19
CA ASP A 46 -61.54 -4.39 -5.68
C ASP A 46 -60.46 -3.44 -5.13
N GLU A 47 -60.08 -3.61 -3.86
CA GLU A 47 -59.00 -2.86 -3.20
C GLU A 47 -57.63 -3.25 -3.78
N PHE A 48 -57.39 -4.55 -4.01
CA PHE A 48 -56.21 -5.05 -4.72
C PHE A 48 -56.08 -4.38 -6.10
N LEU A 49 -57.13 -4.44 -6.93
CA LEU A 49 -57.13 -3.89 -8.28
C LEU A 49 -57.01 -2.36 -8.29
N ALA A 50 -57.56 -1.66 -7.30
CA ALA A 50 -57.37 -0.22 -7.14
C ALA A 50 -55.90 0.12 -6.84
N ILE A 51 -55.28 -0.60 -5.90
CA ILE A 51 -53.87 -0.43 -5.54
C ILE A 51 -52.95 -0.76 -6.73
N GLU A 52 -53.16 -1.87 -7.42
CA GLU A 52 -52.39 -2.26 -8.61
C GLU A 52 -52.43 -1.18 -9.71
N ARG A 53 -53.62 -0.67 -10.06
CA ARG A 53 -53.76 0.42 -11.03
C ARG A 53 -53.07 1.72 -10.58
N GLY A 54 -53.24 2.10 -9.32
CA GLY A 54 -52.62 3.31 -8.78
C GLY A 54 -51.09 3.25 -8.80
N LEU A 55 -50.52 2.10 -8.41
CA LEU A 55 -49.07 1.85 -8.46
C LEU A 55 -48.54 1.88 -9.91
N LEU A 56 -49.25 1.27 -10.86
CA LEU A 56 -48.87 1.33 -12.28
C LEU A 56 -48.90 2.76 -12.83
N GLN A 57 -49.84 3.61 -12.40
CA GLN A 57 -49.82 5.03 -12.76
C GLN A 57 -48.58 5.74 -12.19
N VAL A 58 -48.28 5.56 -10.91
CA VAL A 58 -47.09 6.16 -10.27
C VAL A 58 -45.79 5.69 -10.93
N MET A 59 -45.74 4.44 -11.39
CA MET A 59 -44.60 3.89 -12.15
C MET A 59 -44.36 4.65 -13.46
N GLU A 60 -45.42 4.92 -14.23
CA GLU A 60 -45.31 5.68 -15.47
C GLU A 60 -44.98 7.16 -15.21
N GLU A 61 -45.46 7.75 -14.10
CA GLU A 61 -45.06 9.10 -13.69
C GLU A 61 -43.55 9.21 -13.40
N TRP A 62 -42.95 8.23 -12.73
CA TRP A 62 -41.50 8.16 -12.55
C TRP A 62 -40.74 8.02 -13.86
N LYS A 63 -41.19 7.09 -14.71
CA LYS A 63 -40.57 6.76 -15.99
C LYS A 63 -40.62 7.92 -17.00
N HIS A 64 -41.67 8.74 -16.95
CA HIS A 64 -41.80 9.95 -17.77
C HIS A 64 -41.24 11.22 -17.11
N GLY A 65 -40.71 11.13 -15.88
CA GLY A 65 -40.18 12.28 -15.14
C GLY A 65 -41.24 13.31 -14.75
N THR A 66 -42.51 12.90 -14.67
CA THR A 66 -43.64 13.75 -14.26
C THR A 66 -44.01 13.60 -12.79
N PHE A 67 -43.39 12.64 -12.07
CA PHE A 67 -43.51 12.51 -10.63
C PHE A 67 -42.86 13.71 -9.91
N THR A 68 -43.64 14.43 -9.10
CA THR A 68 -43.12 15.52 -8.25
C THR A 68 -42.75 15.00 -6.87
N VAL A 69 -41.45 15.02 -6.55
CA VAL A 69 -40.93 14.77 -5.20
C VAL A 69 -41.19 16.00 -4.33
N MET A 70 -41.76 15.80 -3.14
CA MET A 70 -42.14 16.88 -2.24
C MET A 70 -41.14 17.03 -1.08
N PRO A 71 -40.94 18.23 -0.51
CA PRO A 71 -39.97 18.45 0.58
C PRO A 71 -40.21 17.64 1.86
N ASN A 72 -41.41 17.07 2.02
CA ASN A 72 -41.82 16.25 3.15
C ASN A 72 -41.79 14.73 2.86
N ASP A 73 -41.31 14.31 1.69
CA ASP A 73 -41.05 12.90 1.40
C ASP A 73 -39.69 12.50 2.04
N GLU A 74 -39.67 11.72 3.14
CA GLU A 74 -38.42 11.27 3.81
C GLU A 74 -37.57 10.38 2.89
N ASP A 75 -38.24 9.45 2.21
CA ASP A 75 -37.66 8.42 1.37
C ASP A 75 -38.55 8.13 0.14
N ILE A 76 -38.03 7.32 -0.80
CA ILE A 76 -38.75 6.90 -2.02
C ILE A 76 -40.07 6.18 -1.70
N HIS A 77 -40.10 5.45 -0.59
CA HIS A 77 -41.27 4.71 -0.14
C HIS A 77 -42.40 5.65 0.29
N THR A 78 -42.07 6.70 1.05
CA THR A 78 -42.99 7.73 1.53
C THR A 78 -43.51 8.57 0.36
N ALA A 79 -42.65 8.90 -0.61
CA ALA A 79 -43.06 9.57 -1.85
C ALA A 79 -44.10 8.73 -2.63
N ASN A 80 -43.84 7.43 -2.82
CA ASN A 80 -44.74 6.53 -3.53
C ASN A 80 -46.04 6.24 -2.76
N GLU A 81 -45.97 6.12 -1.42
CA GLU A 81 -47.15 5.97 -0.54
C GLU A 81 -48.03 7.23 -0.55
N ARG A 82 -47.43 8.43 -0.48
CA ARG A 82 -48.14 9.71 -0.65
C ARG A 82 -48.83 9.76 -2.00
N ARG A 83 -48.09 9.54 -3.09
CA ARG A 83 -48.62 9.69 -4.44
C ARG A 83 -49.73 8.68 -4.73
N LEU A 84 -49.61 7.44 -4.25
CA LEU A 84 -50.70 6.47 -4.33
C LEU A 84 -51.97 6.99 -3.63
N GLY A 85 -51.84 7.55 -2.43
CA GLY A 85 -52.96 8.16 -1.69
C GLY A 85 -53.61 9.36 -2.38
N GLU A 86 -52.89 10.09 -3.22
CA GLU A 86 -53.41 11.15 -4.10
C GLU A 86 -54.18 10.58 -5.31
N VAL A 87 -53.79 9.40 -5.82
CA VAL A 87 -54.37 8.77 -7.02
C VAL A 87 -55.61 7.93 -6.69
N ILE A 88 -55.60 7.14 -5.62
CA ILE A 88 -56.69 6.18 -5.30
C ILE A 88 -57.45 6.49 -4.00
N GLY A 89 -57.12 7.59 -3.34
CA GLY A 89 -57.69 7.97 -2.04
C GLY A 89 -56.98 7.30 -0.85
N LYS A 90 -56.94 8.02 0.27
CA LYS A 90 -56.16 7.65 1.47
C LYS A 90 -56.65 6.38 2.16
N ASP A 91 -57.95 6.10 2.12
CA ASP A 91 -58.55 4.96 2.85
C ASP A 91 -58.12 3.61 2.26
N ILE A 92 -58.05 3.52 0.93
CA ILE A 92 -57.55 2.32 0.22
C ILE A 92 -56.03 2.29 0.23
N ALA A 93 -55.36 3.42 -0.08
CA ALA A 93 -53.90 3.49 -0.08
C ALA A 93 -53.27 3.19 1.29
N GLY A 94 -53.94 3.56 2.39
CA GLY A 94 -53.50 3.27 3.76
C GLY A 94 -53.40 1.76 4.06
N LYS A 95 -54.21 0.92 3.39
CA LYS A 95 -54.12 -0.55 3.49
C LYS A 95 -52.87 -1.14 2.84
N LEU A 96 -52.11 -0.36 2.05
CA LEU A 96 -50.83 -0.79 1.50
C LEU A 96 -49.87 -1.21 2.61
N HIS A 97 -49.79 -0.48 3.72
CA HIS A 97 -48.80 -0.80 4.76
C HIS A 97 -49.17 -2.01 5.64
N THR A 98 -50.38 -2.57 5.51
CA THR A 98 -50.82 -3.69 6.36
C THR A 98 -49.94 -4.93 6.18
N GLY A 99 -49.35 -5.38 7.30
CA GLY A 99 -48.46 -6.54 7.34
C GLY A 99 -47.04 -6.30 6.86
N ARG A 100 -46.69 -5.06 6.47
CA ARG A 100 -45.35 -4.69 6.03
C ARG A 100 -44.60 -3.85 7.08
N SER A 101 -43.28 -3.82 6.96
CA SER A 101 -42.42 -2.85 7.64
C SER A 101 -41.38 -2.29 6.68
N ARG A 102 -40.98 -1.03 6.88
CA ARG A 102 -39.89 -0.40 6.13
C ARG A 102 -38.57 -1.19 6.23
N ASN A 103 -38.34 -1.97 7.30
CA ASN A 103 -37.12 -2.75 7.53
C ASN A 103 -36.91 -3.87 6.51
N GLU A 104 -37.88 -4.78 6.34
CA GLU A 104 -37.85 -5.79 5.27
C GLU A 104 -37.97 -5.15 3.88
N GLN A 105 -38.68 -4.02 3.80
CA GLN A 105 -38.93 -3.32 2.56
C GLN A 105 -37.59 -2.83 1.98
N VAL A 106 -36.82 -2.03 2.71
CA VAL A 106 -35.55 -1.48 2.21
C VAL A 106 -34.57 -2.60 1.79
N VAL A 107 -34.51 -3.71 2.53
CA VAL A 107 -33.66 -4.86 2.19
C VAL A 107 -34.11 -5.54 0.89
N CYS A 108 -35.41 -5.64 0.65
CA CYS A 108 -35.94 -6.17 -0.62
C CYS A 108 -35.54 -5.30 -1.81
N ASP A 109 -35.60 -3.97 -1.65
CA ASP A 109 -35.27 -3.04 -2.75
C ASP A 109 -33.77 -3.08 -3.07
N MET A 110 -32.93 -3.07 -2.03
CA MET A 110 -31.47 -3.25 -2.20
C MET A 110 -31.15 -4.56 -2.92
N ARG A 111 -31.78 -5.68 -2.52
CA ARG A 111 -31.54 -7.00 -3.12
C ARG A 111 -32.03 -7.09 -4.56
N MET A 112 -33.24 -6.62 -4.87
CA MET A 112 -33.76 -6.61 -6.25
C MET A 112 -32.90 -5.71 -7.16
N TRP A 113 -32.60 -4.49 -6.71
CA TRP A 113 -31.79 -3.56 -7.49
C TRP A 113 -30.38 -4.14 -7.74
N LEU A 114 -29.69 -4.58 -6.69
CA LEU A 114 -28.34 -5.12 -6.79
C LEU A 114 -28.29 -6.40 -7.64
N ARG A 115 -29.26 -7.30 -7.50
CA ARG A 115 -29.41 -8.51 -8.36
C ARG A 115 -29.39 -8.14 -9.84
N ASP A 116 -30.19 -7.15 -10.22
CA ASP A 116 -30.37 -6.77 -11.63
C ASP A 116 -29.16 -5.99 -12.15
N ARG A 117 -28.50 -5.17 -11.30
CA ARG A 117 -27.19 -4.58 -11.62
C ARG A 117 -26.08 -5.63 -11.77
N ILE A 118 -26.07 -6.68 -10.95
CA ILE A 118 -25.10 -7.78 -11.05
C ILE A 118 -25.22 -8.51 -12.40
N ARG A 119 -26.44 -8.72 -12.92
CA ARG A 119 -26.67 -9.31 -14.25
C ARG A 119 -26.09 -8.46 -15.40
N GLU A 120 -26.20 -7.14 -15.29
CA GLU A 120 -25.60 -6.20 -16.25
C GLU A 120 -24.06 -6.25 -16.18
N ILE A 121 -23.50 -6.24 -14.97
CA ILE A 121 -22.05 -6.32 -14.72
C ILE A 121 -21.48 -7.67 -15.21
N ASP A 122 -22.17 -8.79 -14.99
CA ASP A 122 -21.80 -10.11 -15.53
C ASP A 122 -21.68 -10.06 -17.05
N SER A 123 -22.69 -9.50 -17.71
CA SER A 123 -22.75 -9.35 -19.17
C SER A 123 -21.61 -8.47 -19.70
N GLN A 124 -21.28 -7.36 -19.02
CA GLN A 124 -20.15 -6.48 -19.35
C GLN A 124 -18.80 -7.18 -19.15
N LEU A 125 -18.62 -7.93 -18.06
CA LEU A 125 -17.39 -8.66 -17.76
C LEU A 125 -17.17 -9.83 -18.75
N VAL A 126 -18.25 -10.52 -19.15
CA VAL A 126 -18.21 -11.52 -20.24
C VAL A 126 -17.82 -10.88 -21.57
N ALA A 127 -18.34 -9.69 -21.89
CA ALA A 127 -17.95 -8.97 -23.11
C ALA A 127 -16.46 -8.57 -23.09
N PHE A 128 -15.97 -8.05 -21.97
CA PHE A 128 -14.56 -7.69 -21.77
C PHE A 128 -13.63 -8.90 -21.91
N LEU A 129 -13.98 -10.02 -21.28
CA LEU A 129 -13.25 -11.29 -21.41
C LEU A 129 -13.18 -11.76 -22.88
N LYS A 130 -14.28 -11.69 -23.62
CA LYS A 130 -14.30 -12.04 -25.05
C LYS A 130 -13.33 -11.18 -25.86
N VAL A 131 -13.27 -9.87 -25.62
CA VAL A 131 -12.32 -8.98 -26.32
C VAL A 131 -10.86 -9.35 -26.00
N ILE A 132 -10.52 -9.63 -24.73
CA ILE A 132 -9.17 -10.05 -24.34
C ILE A 132 -8.78 -11.35 -25.05
N VAL A 133 -9.66 -12.36 -25.05
CA VAL A 133 -9.40 -13.66 -25.70
C VAL A 133 -9.26 -13.51 -27.22
N THR A 134 -10.16 -12.79 -27.88
CA THR A 134 -10.08 -12.54 -29.33
C THR A 134 -8.78 -11.83 -29.71
N ARG A 135 -8.33 -10.85 -28.91
CA ARG A 135 -7.04 -10.20 -29.14
C ARG A 135 -5.88 -11.17 -28.93
N ALA A 136 -5.87 -11.94 -27.86
CA ALA A 136 -4.84 -12.94 -27.58
C ALA A 136 -4.70 -14.00 -28.69
N GLU A 137 -5.80 -14.40 -29.31
CA GLU A 137 -5.80 -15.28 -30.49
C GLU A 137 -5.22 -14.58 -31.73
N SER A 138 -5.66 -13.36 -32.04
CA SER A 138 -5.21 -12.61 -33.22
C SER A 138 -3.75 -12.08 -33.13
N GLU A 139 -3.23 -11.94 -31.91
CA GLU A 139 -1.91 -11.36 -31.60
C GLU A 139 -0.95 -12.42 -31.01
N ILE A 140 -1.22 -13.70 -31.30
CA ILE A 140 -0.53 -14.84 -30.68
C ILE A 140 0.98 -14.86 -30.91
N ASP A 141 1.44 -14.36 -32.06
CA ASP A 141 2.85 -14.41 -32.47
C ASP A 141 3.71 -13.24 -31.96
N TYR A 142 3.12 -12.27 -31.25
CA TYR A 142 3.88 -11.16 -30.68
C TYR A 142 4.63 -11.60 -29.43
N ILE A 143 5.96 -11.49 -29.44
CA ILE A 143 6.86 -11.84 -28.33
C ILE A 143 7.36 -10.56 -27.66
N MET A 144 7.40 -10.56 -26.33
CA MET A 144 7.89 -9.47 -25.48
C MET A 144 8.73 -10.02 -24.32
N PRO A 145 9.52 -9.18 -23.62
CA PRO A 145 10.11 -9.60 -22.35
C PRO A 145 9.02 -9.85 -21.30
N GLY A 146 9.11 -10.99 -20.61
CA GLY A 146 8.43 -11.20 -19.34
C GLY A 146 9.16 -10.46 -18.21
N TYR A 147 8.44 -10.12 -17.15
CA TYR A 147 8.99 -9.30 -16.06
C TYR A 147 8.77 -9.91 -14.68
N THR A 148 9.83 -9.93 -13.87
CA THR A 148 9.76 -10.11 -12.41
C THR A 148 10.54 -8.97 -11.76
N HIS A 149 9.99 -8.36 -10.70
CA HIS A 149 10.55 -7.13 -10.10
C HIS A 149 10.80 -5.97 -11.10
N LEU A 150 10.03 -5.93 -12.20
CA LEU A 150 10.22 -5.05 -13.36
C LEU A 150 11.60 -5.18 -14.06
N GLN A 151 12.35 -6.25 -13.76
CA GLN A 151 13.52 -6.69 -14.55
C GLN A 151 13.08 -7.63 -15.66
N ARG A 152 13.77 -7.61 -16.80
CA ARG A 152 13.54 -8.55 -17.90
C ARG A 152 13.94 -9.96 -17.44
N ALA A 153 13.02 -10.91 -17.54
CA ALA A 153 13.22 -12.30 -17.17
C ALA A 153 13.34 -13.16 -18.45
N GLN A 154 12.34 -14.00 -18.75
CA GLN A 154 12.30 -14.82 -19.96
C GLN A 154 11.43 -14.17 -21.06
N PRO A 155 11.63 -14.50 -22.35
CA PRO A 155 10.69 -14.11 -23.41
C PRO A 155 9.29 -14.73 -23.17
N VAL A 156 8.23 -13.97 -23.39
CA VAL A 156 6.84 -14.43 -23.29
C VAL A 156 6.02 -13.94 -24.49
N ARG A 157 4.93 -14.62 -24.83
CA ARG A 157 3.95 -14.09 -25.79
C ARG A 157 3.13 -12.97 -25.14
N TRP A 158 2.85 -11.90 -25.87
CA TRP A 158 1.89 -10.87 -25.47
C TRP A 158 0.49 -11.47 -25.21
N SER A 159 0.10 -12.49 -26.00
CA SER A 159 -1.11 -13.27 -25.76
C SER A 159 -1.10 -14.01 -24.42
N GLN A 160 0.06 -14.47 -23.92
CA GLN A 160 0.18 -15.06 -22.58
C GLN A 160 -0.05 -14.00 -21.48
N TRP A 161 0.44 -12.77 -21.67
CA TRP A 161 0.17 -11.65 -20.76
C TRP A 161 -1.33 -11.31 -20.74
N LEU A 162 -1.97 -11.18 -21.91
CA LEU A 162 -3.43 -11.00 -22.03
C LEU A 162 -4.21 -12.11 -21.31
N MET A 163 -3.87 -13.37 -21.57
CA MET A 163 -4.56 -14.52 -20.97
C MET A 163 -4.34 -14.65 -19.46
N SER A 164 -3.24 -14.12 -18.92
CA SER A 164 -3.01 -14.06 -17.47
C SER A 164 -4.04 -13.18 -16.76
N TYR A 165 -4.38 -12.02 -17.35
CA TYR A 165 -5.45 -11.16 -16.85
C TYR A 165 -6.84 -11.71 -17.17
N ALA A 166 -7.04 -12.34 -18.33
CA ALA A 166 -8.30 -13.05 -18.61
C ALA A 166 -8.60 -14.14 -17.57
N ALA A 167 -7.58 -14.86 -17.09
CA ALA A 167 -7.74 -15.86 -16.03
C ALA A 167 -8.16 -15.23 -14.68
N ALA A 168 -7.57 -14.08 -14.30
CA ALA A 168 -7.98 -13.35 -13.09
C ALA A 168 -9.43 -12.85 -13.20
N PHE A 169 -9.79 -12.19 -14.31
CA PHE A 169 -11.13 -11.67 -14.55
C PHE A 169 -12.19 -12.78 -14.70
N LYS A 170 -11.82 -13.98 -15.18
CA LYS A 170 -12.69 -15.17 -15.15
C LYS A 170 -13.02 -15.59 -13.72
N GLN A 171 -12.05 -15.60 -12.80
CA GLN A 171 -12.32 -15.90 -11.40
C GLN A 171 -13.21 -14.83 -10.76
N ASP A 172 -13.05 -13.56 -11.15
CA ASP A 172 -13.95 -12.50 -10.67
C ASP A 172 -15.38 -12.69 -11.19
N LEU A 173 -15.57 -13.15 -12.42
CA LEU A 173 -16.89 -13.52 -12.95
C LEU A 173 -17.51 -14.69 -12.15
N GLU A 174 -16.71 -15.69 -11.79
CA GLU A 174 -17.15 -16.80 -10.94
C GLU A 174 -17.56 -16.34 -9.53
N ARG A 175 -16.76 -15.46 -8.92
CA ARG A 175 -17.09 -14.83 -7.62
C ARG A 175 -18.37 -13.99 -7.71
N LEU A 176 -18.55 -13.21 -8.79
CA LEU A 176 -19.76 -12.39 -9.00
C LEU A 176 -21.03 -13.26 -9.04
N ARG A 177 -20.96 -14.41 -9.72
CA ARG A 177 -22.06 -15.38 -9.79
C ARG A 177 -22.33 -16.04 -8.44
N GLN A 178 -21.31 -16.29 -7.62
CA GLN A 178 -21.50 -16.76 -6.24
C GLN A 178 -22.16 -15.70 -5.35
N VAL A 179 -21.83 -14.41 -5.53
CA VAL A 179 -22.51 -13.30 -4.84
C VAL A 179 -23.97 -13.20 -5.28
N PHE A 180 -24.25 -13.33 -6.58
CA PHE A 180 -25.62 -13.29 -7.13
C PHE A 180 -26.59 -14.22 -6.39
N GLU A 181 -26.19 -15.49 -6.14
CA GLU A 181 -27.05 -16.46 -5.44
C GLU A 181 -27.43 -15.99 -4.02
N ARG A 182 -26.51 -15.35 -3.29
CA ARG A 182 -26.78 -14.82 -1.94
C ARG A 182 -27.55 -13.51 -1.95
N VAL A 183 -27.44 -12.71 -3.02
CA VAL A 183 -28.28 -11.52 -3.25
C VAL A 183 -29.71 -11.92 -3.61
N ASN A 184 -29.90 -12.98 -4.40
CA ASN A 184 -31.20 -13.40 -4.96
C ASN A 184 -32.11 -14.20 -4.00
N LEU A 185 -32.19 -13.79 -2.73
CA LEU A 185 -33.11 -14.35 -1.73
C LEU A 185 -34.12 -13.29 -1.25
N SER A 186 -35.40 -13.65 -1.22
CA SER A 186 -36.51 -12.76 -0.86
C SER A 186 -36.57 -12.48 0.64
N PRO A 187 -36.45 -11.21 1.08
CA PRO A 187 -36.60 -10.84 2.49
C PRO A 187 -38.04 -10.53 2.88
N LEU A 188 -38.99 -10.52 1.93
CA LEU A 188 -40.34 -9.99 2.16
C LEU A 188 -41.21 -11.01 2.93
N GLY A 189 -42.08 -10.50 3.80
CA GLY A 189 -42.85 -11.26 4.79
C GLY A 189 -42.13 -11.51 6.13
N CYS A 190 -41.01 -10.83 6.38
CA CYS A 190 -40.29 -10.82 7.65
C CYS A 190 -40.77 -9.72 8.62
N GLY A 191 -41.60 -8.78 8.18
CA GLY A 191 -42.09 -7.68 9.00
C GLY A 191 -40.95 -6.78 9.51
N ALA A 192 -41.11 -6.20 10.71
CA ALA A 192 -40.08 -5.36 11.31
C ALA A 192 -38.87 -6.17 11.84
N LEU A 193 -39.14 -7.34 12.42
CA LEU A 193 -38.15 -8.29 12.96
C LEU A 193 -38.73 -9.69 13.27
N ALA A 194 -40.04 -9.81 13.54
CA ALA A 194 -40.67 -11.01 14.09
C ALA A 194 -41.50 -11.84 13.08
N GLY A 195 -41.44 -11.52 11.79
CA GLY A 195 -42.30 -12.11 10.75
C GLY A 195 -43.56 -11.28 10.49
N ASN A 196 -44.27 -11.63 9.41
CA ASN A 196 -45.61 -11.12 9.11
C ASN A 196 -46.68 -11.88 9.94
N PRO A 197 -47.58 -11.19 10.67
CA PRO A 197 -48.55 -11.84 11.55
C PRO A 197 -49.79 -12.41 10.83
N PHE A 198 -49.97 -12.08 9.54
CA PHE A 198 -51.17 -12.40 8.75
C PHE A 198 -51.03 -13.68 7.90
N ARG A 199 -49.99 -14.50 8.15
CA ARG A 199 -49.77 -15.81 7.50
C ARG A 199 -49.69 -15.75 5.97
N ILE A 200 -49.14 -14.67 5.42
CA ILE A 200 -48.95 -14.53 3.97
C ILE A 200 -47.97 -15.57 3.41
N ASP A 201 -48.18 -15.99 2.16
CA ASP A 201 -47.29 -16.92 1.47
C ASP A 201 -46.00 -16.20 0.99
N ARG A 202 -44.90 -16.42 1.71
CA ARG A 202 -43.59 -15.87 1.36
C ARG A 202 -42.97 -16.50 0.11
N ASN A 203 -43.28 -17.75 -0.21
CA ASN A 203 -42.72 -18.43 -1.38
C ASN A 203 -43.35 -17.89 -2.67
N MET A 204 -44.68 -17.72 -2.67
CA MET A 204 -45.40 -17.06 -3.77
C MET A 204 -44.86 -15.64 -4.03
N ILE A 205 -44.58 -14.86 -2.97
CA ILE A 205 -43.98 -13.53 -3.11
C ILE A 205 -42.56 -13.60 -3.69
N ALA A 206 -41.75 -14.59 -3.29
CA ALA A 206 -40.42 -14.79 -3.83
C ALA A 206 -40.44 -15.14 -5.33
N GLU A 207 -41.36 -16.03 -5.72
CA GLU A 207 -41.58 -16.43 -7.12
C GLU A 207 -42.04 -15.24 -7.98
N GLU A 208 -43.06 -14.48 -7.54
CA GLU A 208 -43.59 -13.31 -8.28
C GLU A 208 -42.54 -12.20 -8.45
N LEU A 209 -41.54 -12.12 -7.58
CA LEU A 209 -40.43 -11.16 -7.66
C LEU A 209 -39.16 -11.73 -8.31
N GLY A 210 -39.16 -12.99 -8.74
CA GLY A 210 -38.03 -13.65 -9.42
C GLY A 210 -36.82 -13.91 -8.52
N PHE A 211 -37.05 -14.14 -7.22
CA PHE A 211 -36.03 -14.61 -6.27
C PHE A 211 -35.87 -16.13 -6.33
N SER A 212 -34.66 -16.65 -6.03
CA SER A 212 -34.37 -18.09 -6.00
C SER A 212 -34.97 -18.80 -4.77
N GLY A 213 -35.44 -18.04 -3.77
CA GLY A 213 -35.98 -18.55 -2.52
C GLY A 213 -36.24 -17.44 -1.50
N ILE A 214 -36.49 -17.82 -0.24
CA ILE A 214 -36.76 -16.90 0.88
C ILE A 214 -35.59 -16.86 1.87
N THR A 215 -35.46 -15.76 2.60
CA THR A 215 -34.58 -15.69 3.78
C THR A 215 -35.15 -16.49 4.95
N LEU A 216 -34.28 -17.14 5.73
CA LEU A 216 -34.69 -18.14 6.74
C LEU A 216 -35.22 -17.54 8.05
N ASN A 217 -34.69 -16.40 8.51
CA ASN A 217 -34.99 -15.83 9.82
C ASN A 217 -35.27 -14.32 9.71
N SER A 218 -36.36 -13.85 10.31
CA SER A 218 -36.83 -12.46 10.19
C SER A 218 -35.97 -11.42 10.90
N MET A 219 -35.36 -11.78 12.05
CA MET A 219 -34.44 -10.91 12.79
C MET A 219 -33.13 -10.72 12.01
N ASN A 220 -32.61 -11.81 11.45
CA ASN A 220 -31.47 -11.74 10.54
C ASN A 220 -31.80 -10.87 9.32
N THR A 221 -32.94 -11.13 8.68
CA THR A 221 -33.36 -10.46 7.44
C THR A 221 -33.47 -8.94 7.57
N SER A 222 -33.95 -8.42 8.70
CA SER A 222 -34.05 -6.97 8.89
C SER A 222 -32.72 -6.29 9.23
N ALA A 223 -31.74 -7.05 9.74
CA ALA A 223 -30.39 -6.57 10.07
C ALA A 223 -29.36 -6.76 8.94
N ASP A 224 -29.55 -7.78 8.09
CA ASP A 224 -28.58 -8.30 7.11
C ASP A 224 -28.12 -7.26 6.08
N ARG A 225 -26.79 -7.13 5.94
CA ARG A 225 -26.09 -6.42 4.87
C ARG A 225 -24.94 -7.25 4.28
N ASP A 226 -24.85 -8.54 4.59
CA ASP A 226 -23.75 -9.41 4.18
C ASP A 226 -23.74 -9.59 2.66
N PHE A 227 -24.93 -9.70 2.05
CA PHE A 227 -25.09 -9.74 0.58
C PHE A 227 -24.51 -8.51 -0.13
N LEU A 228 -24.48 -7.35 0.54
CA LEU A 228 -23.90 -6.13 0.03
C LEU A 228 -22.39 -6.08 0.32
N ILE A 229 -21.96 -6.44 1.53
CA ILE A 229 -20.54 -6.54 1.88
C ILE A 229 -19.83 -7.50 0.90
N ASP A 230 -20.43 -8.64 0.58
CA ASP A 230 -19.96 -9.59 -0.43
C ASP A 230 -19.74 -8.94 -1.81
N PHE A 231 -20.68 -8.12 -2.27
CA PHE A 231 -20.54 -7.37 -3.51
C PHE A 231 -19.42 -6.32 -3.44
N LEU A 232 -19.25 -5.64 -2.30
CA LEU A 232 -18.18 -4.66 -2.10
C LEU A 232 -16.78 -5.33 -2.00
N VAL A 233 -16.70 -6.51 -1.38
CA VAL A 233 -15.49 -7.36 -1.35
C VAL A 233 -15.15 -7.81 -2.77
N TRP A 234 -16.14 -8.31 -3.51
CA TRP A 234 -15.97 -8.66 -4.92
C TRP A 234 -15.46 -7.48 -5.76
N ASN A 235 -16.08 -6.30 -5.64
CA ASN A 235 -15.66 -5.08 -6.32
C ASN A 235 -14.21 -4.72 -5.96
N SER A 236 -13.83 -4.79 -4.69
CA SER A 236 -12.47 -4.51 -4.25
C SER A 236 -11.44 -5.49 -4.82
N ILE A 237 -11.79 -6.76 -5.04
CA ILE A 237 -10.92 -7.76 -5.68
C ILE A 237 -10.80 -7.46 -7.18
N PHE A 238 -11.94 -7.32 -7.87
CA PHE A 238 -11.99 -7.02 -9.30
C PHE A 238 -11.22 -5.74 -9.65
N THR A 239 -11.44 -4.65 -8.92
CA THR A 239 -10.73 -3.38 -9.16
C THR A 239 -9.23 -3.45 -8.83
N ASN A 240 -8.79 -4.38 -7.96
CA ASN A 240 -7.36 -4.66 -7.75
C ASN A 240 -6.72 -5.45 -8.92
N HIS A 241 -7.48 -6.32 -9.60
CA HIS A 241 -7.01 -6.91 -10.85
C HIS A 241 -6.94 -5.87 -11.98
N VAL A 242 -7.96 -5.00 -12.08
CA VAL A 242 -7.96 -3.87 -13.02
C VAL A 242 -6.81 -2.89 -12.74
N SER A 243 -6.47 -2.60 -11.48
CA SER A 243 -5.39 -1.67 -11.14
C SER A 243 -4.01 -2.22 -11.53
N ARG A 244 -3.77 -3.53 -11.35
CA ARG A 244 -2.55 -4.22 -11.84
C ARG A 244 -2.46 -4.20 -13.36
N TRP A 245 -3.56 -4.53 -14.04
CA TRP A 245 -3.65 -4.48 -15.51
C TRP A 245 -3.39 -3.07 -16.05
N ALA A 246 -3.93 -2.05 -15.37
CA ALA A 246 -3.70 -0.66 -15.70
C ALA A 246 -2.24 -0.23 -15.46
N GLU A 247 -1.59 -0.69 -14.40
CA GLU A 247 -0.16 -0.41 -14.13
C GLU A 247 0.73 -0.89 -15.27
N ASP A 248 0.57 -2.15 -15.69
CA ASP A 248 1.33 -2.74 -16.80
C ASP A 248 1.14 -1.92 -18.08
N LEU A 249 -0.10 -1.58 -18.44
CA LEU A 249 -0.37 -0.77 -19.65
C LEU A 249 0.15 0.67 -19.54
N ILE A 250 0.13 1.28 -18.35
CA ILE A 250 0.76 2.60 -18.12
C ILE A 250 2.25 2.50 -18.41
N ILE A 251 2.95 1.52 -17.81
CA ILE A 251 4.38 1.28 -18.00
C ILE A 251 4.69 1.00 -19.49
N TYR A 252 3.94 0.10 -20.12
CA TYR A 252 4.12 -0.29 -21.53
C TYR A 252 3.83 0.86 -22.52
N SER A 253 3.07 1.87 -22.10
CA SER A 253 2.79 3.07 -22.90
C SER A 253 3.83 4.20 -22.76
N THR A 254 4.77 4.09 -21.82
CA THR A 254 5.87 5.06 -21.65
C THR A 254 6.78 5.12 -22.87
N SER A 255 7.52 6.22 -23.05
CA SER A 255 8.54 6.35 -24.09
C SER A 255 9.63 5.27 -23.99
N GLU A 256 9.97 4.89 -22.75
CA GLU A 256 11.04 3.99 -22.37
C GLU A 256 10.75 2.53 -22.78
N PHE A 257 9.49 2.09 -22.71
CA PHE A 257 9.05 0.77 -23.15
C PHE A 257 8.49 0.83 -24.59
N SER A 258 7.57 1.75 -24.86
CA SER A 258 6.91 1.94 -26.17
C SER A 258 6.26 0.67 -26.76
N PHE A 259 5.86 -0.29 -25.93
CA PHE A 259 5.24 -1.56 -26.36
C PHE A 259 3.79 -1.39 -26.83
N VAL A 260 3.05 -0.46 -26.21
CA VAL A 260 1.67 -0.16 -26.58
C VAL A 260 1.45 1.34 -26.81
N ARG A 261 0.42 1.66 -27.58
CA ARG A 261 -0.05 3.03 -27.82
C ARG A 261 -1.57 3.06 -27.62
N LEU A 262 -2.01 3.74 -26.57
CA LEU A 262 -3.43 3.96 -26.29
C LEU A 262 -4.09 4.78 -27.42
N ALA A 263 -5.37 4.54 -27.68
CA ALA A 263 -6.13 5.38 -28.60
C ALA A 263 -6.40 6.77 -28.00
N ASP A 264 -6.58 7.78 -28.84
CA ASP A 264 -6.79 9.17 -28.41
C ASP A 264 -8.13 9.36 -27.67
N ALA A 265 -9.12 8.48 -27.90
CA ALA A 265 -10.36 8.45 -27.13
C ALA A 265 -10.17 8.08 -25.65
N TYR A 266 -9.05 7.44 -25.29
CA TYR A 266 -8.74 6.96 -23.94
C TYR A 266 -7.42 7.49 -23.39
N SER A 267 -6.83 8.51 -24.02
CA SER A 267 -5.58 9.15 -23.58
C SER A 267 -5.62 10.65 -23.84
N THR A 268 -4.96 11.47 -23.01
CA THR A 268 -4.86 12.91 -23.26
C THR A 268 -3.52 13.28 -23.85
N GLY A 269 -3.52 14.20 -24.83
CA GLY A 269 -2.32 14.74 -25.45
C GLY A 269 -1.84 16.04 -24.79
N SER A 270 -0.59 16.42 -25.01
CA SER A 270 -0.11 17.77 -24.72
C SER A 270 -0.19 18.66 -25.96
N SER A 271 -0.83 19.83 -25.85
CA SER A 271 -0.88 20.84 -26.91
C SER A 271 0.50 21.38 -27.33
N LEU A 272 1.52 21.24 -26.48
CA LEU A 272 2.91 21.63 -26.76
C LEU A 272 3.79 20.45 -27.23
N MET A 273 3.38 19.21 -26.95
CA MET A 273 4.17 18.01 -27.24
C MET A 273 3.25 16.94 -27.84
N PRO A 274 3.04 16.93 -29.18
CA PRO A 274 2.09 16.04 -29.84
C PRO A 274 2.47 14.55 -29.73
N ASN A 275 3.70 14.23 -29.33
CA ASN A 275 4.16 12.86 -29.07
C ASN A 275 3.94 12.41 -27.61
N LYS A 276 3.51 13.31 -26.70
CA LYS A 276 3.24 12.98 -25.30
C LYS A 276 1.76 12.63 -25.14
N PHE A 277 1.51 11.40 -24.71
CA PHE A 277 0.19 10.90 -24.39
C PHE A 277 0.17 10.42 -22.94
N ASN A 278 -0.86 10.80 -22.20
CA ASN A 278 -1.06 10.42 -20.81
C ASN A 278 -2.16 9.34 -20.74
N GLY A 279 -1.93 8.28 -19.96
CA GLY A 279 -2.86 7.16 -19.80
C GLY A 279 -4.01 7.44 -18.83
N ASP A 280 -4.64 8.61 -18.91
CA ASP A 280 -5.60 9.11 -17.90
C ASP A 280 -6.72 8.11 -17.57
N SER A 281 -7.21 7.37 -18.57
CA SER A 281 -8.17 6.27 -18.39
C SER A 281 -7.64 5.20 -17.43
N LEU A 282 -6.42 4.72 -17.65
CA LEU A 282 -5.75 3.72 -16.83
C LEU A 282 -5.37 4.28 -15.44
N GLU A 283 -4.94 5.54 -15.37
CA GLU A 283 -4.64 6.19 -14.08
C GLU A 283 -5.89 6.33 -13.21
N LEU A 284 -7.04 6.66 -13.81
CA LEU A 284 -8.34 6.68 -13.14
C LEU A 284 -8.77 5.27 -12.72
N LEU A 285 -8.66 4.27 -13.59
CA LEU A 285 -8.97 2.87 -13.25
C LEU A 285 -8.14 2.38 -12.03
N ARG A 286 -6.83 2.64 -12.03
CA ARG A 286 -5.94 2.37 -10.89
C ARG A 286 -6.36 3.15 -9.64
N GLY A 287 -6.74 4.42 -9.77
CA GLY A 287 -7.20 5.25 -8.66
C GLY A 287 -8.55 4.81 -8.06
N LYS A 288 -9.43 4.19 -8.86
CA LYS A 288 -10.75 3.72 -8.41
C LYS A 288 -10.67 2.50 -7.48
N SER A 289 -9.61 1.67 -7.52
CA SER A 289 -9.51 0.51 -6.61
C SER A 289 -9.42 0.93 -5.15
N GLY A 290 -8.71 2.02 -4.84
CA GLY A 290 -8.66 2.58 -3.48
C GLY A 290 -10.02 3.09 -2.97
N ARG A 291 -10.88 3.57 -3.87
CA ARG A 291 -12.26 3.99 -3.55
C ARG A 291 -13.15 2.78 -3.27
N ALA A 292 -13.07 1.73 -4.09
CA ALA A 292 -13.80 0.48 -3.90
C ALA A 292 -13.44 -0.19 -2.56
N PHE A 293 -12.14 -0.32 -2.26
CA PHE A 293 -11.67 -0.82 -0.97
C PHE A 293 -12.16 0.03 0.21
N GLY A 294 -12.09 1.36 0.10
CA GLY A 294 -12.56 2.27 1.15
C GLY A 294 -14.06 2.15 1.44
N GLN A 295 -14.89 1.90 0.42
CA GLN A 295 -16.33 1.66 0.58
C GLN A 295 -16.63 0.33 1.28
N MET A 296 -15.93 -0.74 0.88
CA MET A 296 -16.01 -2.05 1.54
C MET A 296 -15.64 -1.95 3.02
N ALA A 297 -14.47 -1.38 3.32
CA ALA A 297 -13.97 -1.21 4.68
C ALA A 297 -14.89 -0.29 5.53
N GLY A 298 -15.44 0.77 4.92
CA GLY A 298 -16.40 1.67 5.56
C GLY A 298 -17.66 0.93 6.00
N LEU A 299 -18.37 0.28 5.08
CA LEU A 299 -19.61 -0.44 5.40
C LEU A 299 -19.38 -1.60 6.39
N MET A 300 -18.28 -2.35 6.22
CA MET A 300 -17.93 -3.43 7.16
C MET A 300 -17.71 -2.89 8.58
N MET A 301 -17.14 -1.69 8.73
CA MET A 301 -16.99 -1.04 10.04
C MET A 301 -18.32 -0.45 10.56
N THR A 302 -19.23 0.00 9.70
CA THR A 302 -20.58 0.42 10.10
C THR A 302 -21.42 -0.74 10.65
N VAL A 303 -21.31 -1.93 10.05
CA VAL A 303 -22.06 -3.13 10.51
C VAL A 303 -21.43 -3.77 11.76
N LYS A 304 -20.13 -3.55 11.99
CA LYS A 304 -19.38 -4.13 13.10
C LYS A 304 -20.01 -3.77 14.47
N SER A 305 -20.34 -4.80 15.23
CA SER A 305 -20.89 -4.71 16.60
C SER A 305 -22.26 -4.01 16.73
N LEU A 306 -23.05 -3.88 15.65
CA LEU A 306 -24.44 -3.44 15.78
C LEU A 306 -25.27 -4.46 16.60
N PRO A 307 -26.09 -4.02 17.57
CA PRO A 307 -27.00 -4.91 18.29
C PRO A 307 -28.15 -5.36 17.37
N SER A 308 -28.67 -6.58 17.56
CA SER A 308 -29.82 -7.04 16.77
C SER A 308 -31.07 -6.16 17.03
N CYS A 309 -31.90 -5.80 16.05
CA CYS A 309 -31.91 -6.23 14.64
C CYS A 309 -31.61 -5.05 13.69
N TYR A 310 -32.65 -4.39 13.17
CA TYR A 310 -32.50 -3.19 12.35
C TYR A 310 -32.08 -1.99 13.21
N ASN A 311 -31.03 -1.29 12.78
CA ASN A 311 -30.58 -0.01 13.32
C ASN A 311 -30.50 1.01 12.17
N LYS A 312 -30.66 2.31 12.45
CA LYS A 312 -30.68 3.36 11.40
C LYS A 312 -29.33 3.46 10.68
N ASP A 313 -28.24 3.02 11.32
CA ASP A 313 -26.89 2.83 10.76
C ASP A 313 -26.88 2.00 9.46
N LEU A 314 -27.81 1.04 9.32
CA LEU A 314 -27.95 0.20 8.13
C LEU A 314 -28.47 0.95 6.88
N GLN A 315 -28.82 2.23 7.04
CA GLN A 315 -29.14 3.16 5.95
C GLN A 315 -27.89 3.54 5.14
N GLU A 316 -26.70 3.55 5.78
CA GLU A 316 -25.39 3.79 5.16
C GLU A 316 -24.97 2.71 4.14
N GLY A 317 -25.75 1.63 3.98
CA GLY A 317 -25.52 0.63 2.93
C GLY A 317 -25.79 1.14 1.52
N TRP A 318 -26.68 2.12 1.33
CA TRP A 318 -27.08 2.54 -0.02
C TRP A 318 -26.01 3.32 -0.77
N GLU A 319 -25.37 4.33 -0.16
CA GLU A 319 -24.38 5.15 -0.87
C GLU A 319 -23.17 4.33 -1.37
N PRO A 320 -22.56 3.43 -0.58
CA PRO A 320 -21.52 2.52 -1.07
C PRO A 320 -22.00 1.61 -2.19
N MET A 321 -23.22 1.05 -2.08
CA MET A 321 -23.79 0.14 -3.09
C MET A 321 -23.95 0.83 -4.45
N LEU A 322 -24.64 1.97 -4.48
CA LEU A 322 -24.91 2.74 -5.70
C LEU A 322 -23.60 3.20 -6.36
N ASP A 323 -22.67 3.70 -5.57
CA ASP A 323 -21.40 4.24 -6.06
C ASP A 323 -20.42 3.15 -6.54
N SER A 324 -20.44 1.98 -5.89
CA SER A 324 -19.68 0.80 -6.33
C SER A 324 -20.21 0.23 -7.64
N VAL A 325 -21.53 0.04 -7.79
CA VAL A 325 -22.13 -0.42 -9.06
C VAL A 325 -21.78 0.53 -10.22
N GLN A 326 -21.95 1.84 -10.01
CA GLN A 326 -21.61 2.84 -11.03
C GLN A 326 -20.11 2.78 -11.37
N THR A 327 -19.25 2.77 -10.34
CA THR A 327 -17.80 2.74 -10.52
C THR A 327 -17.33 1.48 -11.27
N VAL A 328 -17.89 0.31 -10.97
CA VAL A 328 -17.57 -0.94 -11.69
C VAL A 328 -18.02 -0.88 -13.14
N SER A 329 -19.25 -0.44 -13.39
CA SER A 329 -19.83 -0.39 -14.73
C SER A 329 -19.06 0.57 -15.66
N ASP A 330 -18.75 1.77 -15.16
CA ASP A 330 -17.91 2.74 -15.87
C ASP A 330 -16.49 2.19 -16.11
N SER A 331 -15.92 1.51 -15.10
CA SER A 331 -14.58 0.94 -15.18
C SER A 331 -14.49 -0.18 -16.21
N LEU A 332 -15.50 -1.06 -16.28
CA LEU A 332 -15.63 -2.10 -17.31
C LEU A 332 -15.78 -1.49 -18.70
N GLY A 333 -16.62 -0.48 -18.87
CA GLY A 333 -16.79 0.22 -20.14
C GLY A 333 -15.49 0.85 -20.64
N ILE A 334 -14.75 1.52 -19.76
CA ILE A 334 -13.45 2.15 -20.08
C ILE A 334 -12.38 1.08 -20.35
N ALA A 335 -12.25 0.05 -19.50
CA ALA A 335 -11.26 -1.00 -19.68
C ALA A 335 -11.48 -1.79 -20.98
N ASN A 336 -12.74 -2.09 -21.31
CA ASN A 336 -13.12 -2.72 -22.58
C ASN A 336 -12.77 -1.84 -23.78
N GLY A 337 -13.06 -0.53 -23.71
CA GLY A 337 -12.68 0.44 -24.74
C GLY A 337 -11.17 0.54 -24.95
N VAL A 338 -10.40 0.60 -23.86
CA VAL A 338 -8.93 0.62 -23.90
C VAL A 338 -8.37 -0.65 -24.52
N ILE A 339 -8.78 -1.84 -24.07
CA ILE A 339 -8.24 -3.10 -24.62
C ILE A 339 -8.69 -3.32 -26.07
N ALA A 340 -9.89 -2.88 -26.47
CA ALA A 340 -10.36 -3.02 -27.85
C ALA A 340 -9.61 -2.12 -28.84
N THR A 341 -9.05 -0.99 -28.39
CA THR A 341 -8.53 0.07 -29.28
C THR A 341 -7.03 0.38 -29.15
N LEU A 342 -6.36 -0.09 -28.10
CA LEU A 342 -4.91 0.10 -27.98
C LEU A 342 -4.17 -0.62 -29.11
N LYS A 343 -3.11 0.02 -29.62
CA LYS A 343 -2.24 -0.54 -30.66
C LYS A 343 -1.00 -1.12 -30.03
N VAL A 344 -0.69 -2.38 -30.36
CA VAL A 344 0.56 -3.04 -29.98
C VAL A 344 1.64 -2.69 -31.00
N ARG A 345 2.90 -2.63 -30.54
CA ARG A 345 4.10 -2.43 -31.35
C ARG A 345 5.02 -3.65 -31.23
N PRO A 346 4.74 -4.74 -31.97
CA PRO A 346 5.51 -5.97 -31.86
C PRO A 346 7.01 -5.73 -32.14
N GLU A 347 7.35 -4.81 -33.03
CA GLU A 347 8.73 -4.44 -33.34
C GLU A 347 9.47 -3.80 -32.16
N ARG A 348 8.75 -3.16 -31.23
CA ARG A 348 9.31 -2.61 -29.98
C ARG A 348 9.40 -3.64 -28.87
N MET A 349 8.46 -4.57 -28.83
CA MET A 349 8.50 -5.70 -27.90
C MET A 349 9.67 -6.63 -28.22
N GLU A 350 9.84 -7.00 -29.50
CA GLU A 350 10.93 -7.85 -29.97
C GLU A 350 12.31 -7.16 -29.77
N ALA A 351 12.43 -5.87 -30.13
CA ALA A 351 13.68 -5.11 -29.91
C ALA A 351 14.03 -4.87 -28.42
N ALA A 352 13.15 -5.23 -27.48
CA ALA A 352 13.43 -5.19 -26.05
C ALA A 352 13.85 -6.55 -25.48
N LEU A 353 13.82 -7.62 -26.27
CA LEU A 353 14.43 -8.90 -25.91
C LEU A 353 15.97 -8.73 -25.92
N ASP A 354 16.62 -9.26 -24.89
CA ASP A 354 18.07 -9.36 -24.82
C ASP A 354 18.45 -10.85 -24.76
N LYS A 355 19.50 -11.26 -25.47
CA LYS A 355 19.96 -12.65 -25.48
C LYS A 355 20.64 -13.05 -24.18
N THR A 356 20.97 -12.11 -23.29
CA THR A 356 21.31 -12.42 -21.89
C THR A 356 20.15 -13.11 -21.15
N MET A 357 18.90 -12.88 -21.57
CA MET A 357 17.71 -13.58 -21.05
C MET A 357 17.76 -15.08 -21.34
N LEU A 358 18.57 -15.52 -22.32
CA LEU A 358 18.73 -16.92 -22.72
C LEU A 358 19.74 -17.69 -21.86
N ALA A 359 20.25 -17.08 -20.78
CA ALA A 359 21.08 -17.78 -19.80
C ALA A 359 20.33 -18.96 -19.15
N THR A 360 19.02 -18.83 -18.93
CA THR A 360 18.21 -19.94 -18.39
C THR A 360 18.09 -21.08 -19.40
N ASP A 361 17.93 -20.80 -20.70
CA ASP A 361 17.92 -21.81 -21.77
C ASP A 361 19.20 -22.65 -21.78
N VAL A 362 20.37 -22.00 -21.65
CA VAL A 362 21.68 -22.68 -21.60
C VAL A 362 21.76 -23.63 -20.41
N ALA A 363 21.21 -23.25 -19.25
CA ALA A 363 21.13 -24.13 -18.09
C ALA A 363 20.14 -25.29 -18.32
N GLU A 364 18.94 -25.02 -18.84
CA GLU A 364 17.95 -26.07 -19.13
C GLU A 364 18.41 -27.06 -20.21
N TRP A 365 19.12 -26.58 -21.24
CA TRP A 365 19.72 -27.41 -22.29
C TRP A 365 20.74 -28.40 -21.69
N LEU A 366 21.61 -27.92 -20.78
CA LEU A 366 22.53 -28.79 -20.05
C LEU A 366 21.79 -29.81 -19.17
N VAL A 367 20.68 -29.42 -18.53
CA VAL A 367 19.84 -30.34 -17.73
C VAL A 367 19.20 -31.42 -18.61
N ARG A 368 18.71 -31.08 -19.80
CA ARG A 368 18.19 -32.04 -20.79
C ARG A 368 19.26 -33.05 -21.26
N LYS A 369 20.55 -32.72 -21.11
CA LYS A 369 21.70 -33.63 -21.32
C LYS A 369 22.20 -34.33 -20.05
N GLY A 370 21.42 -34.32 -18.96
CA GLY A 370 21.72 -35.02 -17.71
C GLY A 370 22.57 -34.24 -16.70
N CYS A 371 22.82 -32.95 -16.92
CA CYS A 371 23.49 -32.11 -15.92
C CYS A 371 22.56 -31.81 -14.73
N PRO A 372 23.00 -31.95 -13.47
CA PRO A 372 22.25 -31.44 -12.32
C PRO A 372 21.99 -29.93 -12.43
N PHE A 373 20.78 -29.46 -12.07
CA PHE A 373 20.37 -28.06 -12.29
C PHE A 373 21.30 -27.02 -11.64
N ARG A 374 21.77 -27.25 -10.40
CA ARG A 374 22.70 -26.32 -9.73
C ARG A 374 24.02 -26.18 -10.52
N GLU A 375 24.52 -27.29 -11.04
CA GLU A 375 25.73 -27.33 -11.85
C GLU A 375 25.51 -26.64 -13.20
N ALA A 376 24.39 -26.92 -13.88
CA ALA A 376 23.99 -26.27 -15.12
C ALA A 376 23.84 -24.74 -14.98
N HIS A 377 23.26 -24.29 -13.87
CA HIS A 377 23.14 -22.87 -13.53
C HIS A 377 24.53 -22.23 -13.31
N HIS A 378 25.46 -22.91 -12.61
CA HIS A 378 26.84 -22.42 -12.48
C HIS A 378 27.61 -22.41 -13.82
N ILE A 379 27.37 -23.37 -14.71
CA ILE A 379 27.96 -23.38 -16.05
C ILE A 379 27.41 -22.22 -16.88
N SER A 380 26.08 -22.04 -16.92
CA SER A 380 25.45 -20.91 -17.62
C SER A 380 25.92 -19.56 -17.07
N GLY A 381 26.05 -19.40 -15.75
CA GLY A 381 26.62 -18.20 -15.14
C GLY A 381 28.05 -17.89 -15.60
N ARG A 382 28.86 -18.91 -15.91
CA ARG A 382 30.18 -18.74 -16.55
C ARG A 382 30.08 -18.36 -18.03
N VAL A 383 29.06 -18.84 -18.76
CA VAL A 383 28.77 -18.41 -20.14
C VAL A 383 28.38 -16.92 -20.18
N VAL A 384 27.50 -16.48 -19.27
CA VAL A 384 27.14 -15.06 -19.09
C VAL A 384 28.39 -14.22 -18.83
N ALA A 385 29.17 -14.57 -17.79
CA ALA A 385 30.37 -13.82 -17.41
C ALA A 385 31.43 -13.77 -18.54
N GLN A 386 31.55 -14.82 -19.35
CA GLN A 386 32.43 -14.84 -20.52
C GLN A 386 31.91 -13.93 -21.64
N SER A 387 30.59 -13.88 -21.87
CA SER A 387 29.98 -12.96 -22.85
C SER A 387 30.14 -11.49 -22.46
N GLU A 388 29.91 -11.15 -21.19
CA GLU A 388 30.12 -9.81 -20.62
C GLU A 388 31.59 -9.39 -20.74
N LYS A 389 32.53 -10.26 -20.38
CA LYS A 389 33.97 -10.01 -20.45
C LYS A 389 34.48 -9.73 -21.88
N LEU A 390 33.81 -10.29 -22.89
CA LEU A 390 34.14 -10.11 -24.30
C LEU A 390 33.32 -9.01 -24.98
N GLU A 391 32.40 -8.36 -24.25
CA GLU A 391 31.44 -7.37 -24.77
C GLU A 391 30.64 -7.85 -26.00
N ILE A 392 30.38 -9.15 -26.08
CA ILE A 392 29.57 -9.79 -27.14
C ILE A 392 28.35 -10.48 -26.55
N SER A 393 27.33 -10.67 -27.39
CA SER A 393 26.13 -11.42 -27.00
C SER A 393 26.42 -12.92 -26.86
N MET A 394 25.68 -13.61 -25.99
CA MET A 394 25.89 -15.04 -25.69
C MET A 394 25.83 -15.94 -26.94
N ASP A 395 24.98 -15.61 -27.92
CA ASP A 395 24.86 -16.35 -29.19
C ASP A 395 26.06 -16.17 -30.13
N LYS A 396 27.03 -15.32 -29.78
CA LYS A 396 28.26 -15.06 -30.54
C LYS A 396 29.48 -15.75 -29.93
N LEU A 397 29.33 -16.45 -28.81
CA LEU A 397 30.38 -17.33 -28.30
C LEU A 397 30.55 -18.52 -29.26
N THR A 398 31.78 -18.79 -29.68
CA THR A 398 32.07 -19.93 -30.55
C THR A 398 31.94 -21.24 -29.78
N LEU A 399 31.75 -22.36 -30.50
CA LEU A 399 31.62 -23.67 -29.85
C LEU A 399 32.87 -24.01 -29.02
N GLU A 400 34.06 -23.63 -29.48
CA GLU A 400 35.33 -23.81 -28.76
C GLU A 400 35.37 -22.98 -27.47
N GLN A 401 34.82 -21.75 -27.49
CA GLN A 401 34.72 -20.91 -26.29
C GLN A 401 33.72 -21.47 -25.27
N LEU A 402 32.62 -22.06 -25.73
CA LEU A 402 31.66 -22.76 -24.87
C LEU A 402 32.27 -24.05 -24.31
N GLN A 403 32.94 -24.86 -25.13
CA GLN A 403 33.61 -26.09 -24.72
C GLN A 403 34.77 -25.85 -23.73
N ALA A 404 35.44 -24.69 -23.80
CA ALA A 404 36.41 -24.26 -22.81
C ALA A 404 35.79 -23.94 -21.42
N ILE A 405 34.48 -23.69 -21.36
CA ILE A 405 33.72 -23.56 -20.12
C ILE A 405 33.28 -24.95 -19.62
N ASP A 406 32.71 -25.77 -20.51
CA ASP A 406 32.28 -27.14 -20.20
C ASP A 406 32.27 -28.07 -21.42
N SER A 407 32.83 -29.27 -21.31
CA SER A 407 32.94 -30.21 -22.43
C SER A 407 31.61 -30.77 -22.95
N ARG A 408 30.50 -30.60 -22.22
CA ARG A 408 29.15 -31.02 -22.67
C ARG A 408 28.56 -30.14 -23.78
N PHE A 409 29.14 -28.97 -24.06
CA PHE A 409 28.68 -28.13 -25.15
C PHE A 409 28.96 -28.75 -26.53
N THR A 410 27.93 -28.80 -27.36
CA THR A 410 27.92 -29.40 -28.70
C THR A 410 27.17 -28.48 -29.66
N ALA A 411 27.30 -28.69 -30.98
CA ALA A 411 26.85 -27.73 -32.00
C ALA A 411 25.34 -27.39 -31.96
N ASP A 412 24.51 -28.28 -31.40
CA ASP A 412 23.07 -28.10 -31.16
C ASP A 412 22.75 -27.12 -30.00
N ILE A 413 23.75 -26.54 -29.32
CA ILE A 413 23.54 -25.43 -28.37
C ILE A 413 22.90 -24.20 -29.03
N VAL A 414 23.02 -24.05 -30.35
CA VAL A 414 22.35 -22.98 -31.12
C VAL A 414 20.83 -23.01 -30.97
N GLU A 415 20.24 -24.16 -30.66
CA GLU A 415 18.80 -24.29 -30.41
C GLU A 415 18.38 -23.57 -29.12
N ALA A 416 19.24 -23.54 -28.10
CA ALA A 416 19.00 -22.80 -26.86
C ALA A 416 19.15 -21.27 -27.01
N PHE A 417 19.64 -20.80 -28.16
CA PHE A 417 19.73 -19.37 -28.49
C PHE A 417 18.63 -18.87 -29.43
N ASP A 418 17.71 -19.75 -29.85
CA ASP A 418 16.50 -19.37 -30.57
C ASP A 418 15.36 -19.07 -29.59
N ALA A 419 14.78 -17.87 -29.67
CA ALA A 419 13.63 -17.48 -28.85
C ALA A 419 12.41 -18.41 -29.03
N SER A 420 12.35 -19.19 -30.11
CA SER A 420 11.31 -20.21 -30.31
C SER A 420 11.36 -21.36 -29.29
N TYR A 421 12.54 -21.65 -28.72
CA TYR A 421 12.78 -22.74 -27.76
C TYR A 421 11.94 -22.59 -26.47
N PHE A 422 11.77 -21.35 -25.98
CA PHE A 422 10.97 -21.03 -24.80
C PHE A 422 9.45 -20.98 -25.03
N LEU A 423 8.98 -20.98 -26.28
CA LEU A 423 7.55 -20.86 -26.60
C LEU A 423 6.76 -22.17 -26.37
N SER A 424 7.40 -23.21 -25.85
CA SER A 424 6.88 -24.57 -25.61
C SER A 424 5.91 -24.69 -24.41
N ASN A 425 5.15 -23.63 -24.11
CA ASN A 425 3.93 -23.74 -23.29
C ASN A 425 2.84 -24.46 -24.11
N GLY A 426 2.91 -25.80 -24.13
CA GLY A 426 2.02 -26.68 -24.91
C GLY A 426 0.51 -26.55 -24.61
N VAL A 427 0.13 -25.75 -23.61
CA VAL A 427 -1.26 -25.36 -23.34
C VAL A 427 -1.84 -24.52 -24.50
N LEU A 428 -1.06 -23.63 -25.11
CA LEU A 428 -1.50 -22.82 -26.25
C LEU A 428 -1.39 -23.58 -27.59
N GLU A 429 -0.37 -24.42 -27.78
CA GLU A 429 -0.28 -25.29 -28.98
C GLU A 429 -1.45 -26.28 -29.06
N ARG A 430 -1.97 -26.78 -27.92
CA ARG A 430 -3.17 -27.65 -27.90
C ARG A 430 -4.47 -26.92 -28.26
N ALA A 431 -4.53 -25.60 -28.08
CA ALA A 431 -5.68 -24.79 -28.48
C ALA A 431 -5.62 -24.40 -29.97
N SER A 432 -4.41 -24.20 -30.51
CA SER A 432 -4.20 -23.85 -31.91
C SER A 432 -4.14 -25.09 -32.80
N VAL A 433 -5.29 -25.64 -33.17
CA VAL A 433 -5.38 -26.61 -34.27
C VAL A 433 -5.26 -25.88 -35.62
N ARG A 434 -4.03 -25.49 -35.96
CA ARG A 434 -3.60 -25.23 -37.34
C ARG A 434 -2.40 -26.11 -37.65
N PRO A 435 -2.42 -26.91 -38.74
CA PRO A 435 -1.34 -27.83 -39.02
C PRO A 435 -0.05 -27.06 -39.35
N ARG A 436 1.04 -27.37 -38.64
CA ARG A 436 2.39 -26.93 -39.03
C ARG A 436 2.66 -27.40 -40.46
N ILE A 437 2.82 -26.47 -41.39
CA ILE A 437 3.43 -26.77 -42.69
C ILE A 437 4.90 -27.05 -42.42
N SER A 438 5.26 -28.34 -42.35
CA SER A 438 6.65 -28.77 -42.23
C SER A 438 7.39 -28.45 -43.53
N GLY A 439 8.50 -27.72 -43.40
CA GLY A 439 9.36 -27.38 -44.52
C GLY A 439 10.05 -28.62 -45.09
N SER A 440 9.46 -29.22 -46.12
CA SER A 440 10.13 -30.25 -46.90
C SER A 440 11.24 -29.63 -47.73
N ARG A 441 12.48 -30.04 -47.49
CA ARG A 441 13.58 -29.78 -48.42
C ARG A 441 13.32 -30.54 -49.72
N ASN A 442 13.25 -29.86 -50.85
CA ASN A 442 13.85 -30.37 -52.08
C ASN A 442 14.11 -29.27 -53.13
N SER A 443 14.95 -29.63 -54.09
CA SER A 443 15.67 -28.78 -55.03
C SER A 443 14.95 -28.59 -56.39
N SER A 444 15.56 -27.77 -57.27
CA SER A 444 15.18 -27.52 -58.68
C SER A 444 13.90 -26.68 -58.87
N ALA A 445 13.71 -25.89 -59.94
CA ALA A 445 14.62 -25.34 -60.96
C ALA A 445 13.95 -24.09 -61.59
N SER A 446 14.66 -23.42 -62.50
CA SER A 446 14.18 -22.28 -63.30
C SER A 446 12.89 -22.53 -64.09
N ALA A 447 11.95 -21.58 -64.07
CA ALA A 447 10.96 -21.39 -65.14
C ALA A 447 10.51 -19.91 -65.23
N SER A 448 10.38 -19.42 -66.46
CA SER A 448 10.02 -18.04 -66.81
C SER A 448 8.64 -17.96 -67.49
N ALA A 449 7.79 -17.03 -67.07
CA ALA A 449 6.64 -16.50 -67.83
C ALA A 449 6.19 -15.18 -67.14
N ALA A 450 6.27 -13.99 -67.75
CA ALA A 450 5.60 -13.44 -68.94
C ALA A 450 4.45 -12.50 -68.54
N SER A 451 4.51 -11.24 -69.01
CA SER A 451 3.51 -10.17 -68.78
C SER A 451 2.32 -10.24 -69.74
N PRO A 452 1.27 -9.43 -69.52
CA PRO A 452 1.06 -8.20 -70.33
C PRO A 452 0.63 -6.97 -69.47
N SER A 453 1.14 -5.73 -69.64
CA SER A 453 0.74 -4.67 -70.62
C SER A 453 -0.80 -4.50 -70.75
N SER A 454 -1.46 -3.33 -70.73
CA SER A 454 -1.16 -1.93 -71.14
C SER A 454 -2.41 -1.05 -70.79
N SER A 455 -2.46 0.30 -70.78
CA SER A 455 -1.51 1.43 -70.89
C SER A 455 -2.25 2.76 -70.58
N THR A 456 -1.54 3.91 -70.63
CA THR A 456 -2.06 5.30 -70.84
C THR A 456 -2.91 5.94 -69.71
N THR A 457 -2.87 7.25 -69.44
CA THR A 457 -2.57 8.40 -70.34
C THR A 457 -1.87 9.56 -69.63
N SER A 458 -1.14 10.40 -70.38
CA SER A 458 -0.40 11.58 -69.91
C SER A 458 -0.96 12.90 -70.47
N SER A 459 -0.83 14.02 -69.75
CA SER A 459 -0.96 15.37 -70.33
C SER A 459 -0.08 16.43 -69.64
N SER A 460 0.81 17.03 -70.44
CA SER A 460 1.35 18.42 -70.45
C SER A 460 0.75 19.48 -69.49
N SER A 461 1.46 20.56 -69.06
CA SER A 461 2.81 21.07 -69.41
C SER A 461 3.31 22.23 -68.50
N SER A 462 4.62 22.52 -68.61
CA SER A 462 5.27 23.85 -68.58
C SER A 462 5.23 24.76 -67.32
N SER A 463 6.25 24.58 -66.47
CA SER A 463 7.28 25.58 -66.09
C SER A 463 6.96 27.10 -66.00
N SER A 464 7.25 27.68 -64.83
CA SER A 464 7.92 28.99 -64.69
C SER A 464 8.88 28.97 -63.50
N ALA A 465 10.14 29.32 -63.69
CA ALA A 465 11.20 29.20 -62.68
C ALA A 465 11.30 30.43 -61.77
N ILE A 466 11.78 30.24 -60.53
CA ILE A 466 12.66 31.20 -59.83
C ILE A 466 13.72 30.43 -59.02
N ARG A 467 14.90 31.04 -59.02
CA ARG A 467 16.24 30.61 -58.62
C ARG A 467 16.40 29.91 -57.27
N SER A 468 17.38 29.00 -57.25
CA SER A 468 18.06 28.47 -56.08
C SER A 468 18.89 29.54 -55.35
N GLU A 469 18.79 29.59 -54.02
CA GLU A 469 19.89 30.01 -53.16
C GLU A 469 20.24 28.86 -52.20
N SER A 470 21.49 28.40 -52.29
CA SER A 470 22.05 27.36 -51.44
C SER A 470 22.67 27.99 -50.20
N THR A 471 22.02 27.85 -49.04
CA THR A 471 22.63 28.19 -47.75
C THR A 471 23.58 27.06 -47.31
N PRO A 472 24.80 27.35 -46.79
CA PRO A 472 25.72 26.30 -46.36
C PRO A 472 25.19 25.53 -45.15
N ILE A 473 25.50 24.23 -45.09
CA ILE A 473 25.26 23.39 -43.91
C ILE A 473 26.24 23.83 -42.81
N ASP A 474 25.71 24.43 -41.74
CA ASP A 474 26.50 24.75 -40.55
C ASP A 474 26.83 23.46 -39.78
N ALA A 475 28.12 23.13 -39.74
CA ALA A 475 28.63 21.83 -39.29
C ALA A 475 28.64 21.65 -37.75
N ASN A 476 28.03 22.54 -36.97
CA ASN A 476 28.08 22.54 -35.50
C ASN A 476 26.72 22.49 -34.77
N HIS A 477 25.69 21.90 -35.39
CA HIS A 477 24.42 21.67 -34.69
C HIS A 477 24.45 20.47 -33.73
N GLU A 478 25.15 20.63 -32.59
CA GLU A 478 25.08 19.64 -31.50
C GLU A 478 23.66 19.48 -30.95
N LEU A 479 23.15 18.24 -31.00
CA LEU A 479 21.83 17.84 -30.53
C LEU A 479 21.58 18.25 -29.05
N PRO A 480 20.32 18.60 -28.66
CA PRO A 480 20.01 19.09 -27.31
C PRO A 480 20.42 18.14 -26.17
N HIS A 481 20.41 16.83 -26.45
CA HIS A 481 20.92 15.79 -25.54
C HIS A 481 22.42 15.93 -25.27
N ARG A 482 23.25 16.18 -26.29
CA ARG A 482 24.69 16.40 -26.14
C ARG A 482 24.97 17.71 -25.41
N ARG A 483 24.23 18.79 -25.67
CA ARG A 483 24.32 20.03 -24.88
C ARG A 483 23.99 19.80 -23.40
N ARG A 484 22.95 19.01 -23.08
CA ARG A 484 22.66 18.60 -21.69
C ARG A 484 23.74 17.71 -21.09
N GLN A 485 24.29 16.74 -21.83
CA GLN A 485 25.41 15.92 -21.35
C GLN A 485 26.70 16.73 -21.17
N ALA A 486 27.01 17.69 -22.06
CA ALA A 486 28.16 18.58 -21.96
C ALA A 486 28.00 19.57 -20.80
N ALA A 487 26.80 20.10 -20.56
CA ALA A 487 26.48 20.88 -19.37
C ALA A 487 26.59 20.04 -18.08
N LYS A 488 26.13 18.78 -18.10
CA LYS A 488 26.26 17.85 -16.96
C LYS A 488 27.70 17.43 -16.73
N ARG A 489 28.50 17.23 -17.78
CA ARG A 489 29.95 16.97 -17.72
C ARG A 489 30.73 18.21 -17.27
N LYS A 490 30.36 19.43 -17.69
CA LYS A 490 30.93 20.69 -17.14
C LYS A 490 30.56 20.91 -15.68
N ALA A 491 29.33 20.59 -15.26
CA ALA A 491 28.93 20.65 -13.86
C ALA A 491 29.70 19.63 -13.00
N VAL A 492 29.84 18.39 -13.48
CA VAL A 492 30.64 17.35 -12.80
C VAL A 492 32.13 17.69 -12.81
N ALA A 493 32.68 18.24 -13.91
CA ALA A 493 34.08 18.67 -13.95
C ALA A 493 34.35 19.86 -13.01
N ALA A 494 33.40 20.80 -12.88
CA ALA A 494 33.48 21.89 -11.91
C ALA A 494 33.42 21.41 -10.45
N ASP A 495 32.71 20.31 -10.16
CA ASP A 495 32.73 19.64 -8.85
C ASP A 495 34.06 18.91 -8.54
N PHE A 496 34.90 18.64 -9.55
CA PHE A 496 36.18 17.94 -9.37
C PHE A 496 37.39 18.89 -9.23
N ASP A 497 37.29 20.14 -9.70
CA ASP A 497 38.42 21.10 -9.72
C ASP A 497 38.41 22.08 -8.52
N SER A 498 37.40 22.00 -7.63
CA SER A 498 37.23 22.93 -6.51
C SER A 498 37.95 22.50 -5.23
N THR A 499 39.27 22.27 -5.26
CA THR A 499 40.09 22.07 -4.05
C THR A 499 40.40 23.39 -3.31
N ALA A 500 39.36 24.18 -2.97
CA ALA A 500 39.32 25.23 -1.93
C ALA A 500 38.01 26.05 -2.03
N GLY A 501 36.94 25.61 -1.35
CA GLY A 501 35.64 26.32 -1.31
C GLY A 501 34.67 25.66 -0.32
N PRO A 502 33.64 26.36 0.19
CA PRO A 502 32.89 25.91 1.35
C PRO A 502 32.05 24.64 1.09
N GLU A 503 32.03 23.75 2.09
CA GLU A 503 31.35 22.45 2.05
C GLU A 503 29.86 22.57 1.65
N ALA A 504 29.40 21.65 0.80
CA ALA A 504 28.04 21.66 0.26
C ALA A 504 26.95 21.66 1.37
N PRO A 505 25.89 22.46 1.23
CA PRO A 505 24.88 22.64 2.28
C PRO A 505 24.10 21.34 2.55
N LEU A 506 23.98 21.00 3.84
CA LEU A 506 23.24 19.81 4.29
C LEU A 506 21.73 19.89 3.97
N PRO A 507 21.04 18.74 3.75
CA PRO A 507 19.61 18.71 3.49
C PRO A 507 18.76 19.39 4.59
N GLN A 508 17.69 20.07 4.19
CA GLN A 508 16.75 20.72 5.12
C GLN A 508 16.04 19.71 6.03
N ASP A 509 15.78 20.07 7.29
CA ASP A 509 15.07 19.20 8.22
C ASP A 509 13.55 19.14 7.94
N ALA A 510 12.90 18.06 8.39
CA ALA A 510 11.48 17.81 8.08
C ALA A 510 10.53 18.86 8.69
N SER A 511 10.93 19.50 9.79
CA SER A 511 10.19 20.62 10.40
C SER A 511 10.24 21.85 9.48
N SER A 512 11.43 22.18 8.96
CA SER A 512 11.64 23.27 7.99
C SER A 512 10.92 23.03 6.67
N ALA A 513 10.84 21.79 6.21
CA ALA A 513 10.07 21.40 5.03
C ALA A 513 8.55 21.62 5.25
N LEU A 514 8.00 21.11 6.36
CA LEU A 514 6.58 21.32 6.71
C LEU A 514 6.23 22.79 6.95
N ALA A 515 7.11 23.56 7.60
CA ALA A 515 6.96 25.01 7.75
C ALA A 515 6.99 25.75 6.40
N THR A 516 7.78 25.26 5.43
CA THR A 516 7.83 25.81 4.07
C THR A 516 6.58 25.48 3.26
N VAL A 517 6.00 24.28 3.42
CA VAL A 517 4.70 23.93 2.83
C VAL A 517 3.57 24.76 3.46
N ALA A 518 3.54 24.89 4.79
CA ALA A 518 2.55 25.70 5.49
C ALA A 518 2.61 27.19 5.11
N ALA A 519 3.82 27.76 4.95
CA ALA A 519 4.01 29.14 4.54
C ALA A 519 3.49 29.46 3.12
N ARG A 520 3.32 28.45 2.25
CA ARG A 520 2.75 28.59 0.90
C ARG A 520 1.23 28.52 0.87
N GLN A 521 0.57 28.23 2.00
CA GLN A 521 -0.89 28.08 2.08
C GLN A 521 -1.58 29.37 2.61
N PRO A 522 -2.86 29.61 2.26
CA PRO A 522 -3.62 30.77 2.74
C PRO A 522 -3.63 30.86 4.27
N ALA A 523 -3.56 32.08 4.81
CA ALA A 523 -3.39 32.33 6.24
C ALA A 523 -4.47 31.68 7.12
N HIS A 524 -5.70 31.61 6.64
CA HIS A 524 -6.86 31.06 7.35
C HIS A 524 -7.16 29.58 7.04
N SER A 525 -6.30 28.88 6.28
CA SER A 525 -6.55 27.48 5.95
C SER A 525 -6.30 26.55 7.15
N ALA A 526 -7.27 25.69 7.47
CA ALA A 526 -7.11 24.62 8.47
C ALA A 526 -5.88 23.73 8.17
N ARG A 527 -5.60 23.49 6.88
CA ARG A 527 -4.43 22.73 6.42
C ARG A 527 -3.10 23.41 6.79
N ARG A 528 -3.06 24.74 6.78
CA ARG A 528 -1.89 25.53 7.22
C ARG A 528 -1.69 25.42 8.72
N ILE A 529 -2.76 25.56 9.50
CA ILE A 529 -2.73 25.43 10.96
C ILE A 529 -2.22 24.04 11.34
N PHE A 530 -2.83 22.98 10.79
CA PHE A 530 -2.44 21.59 11.04
C PHE A 530 -0.97 21.32 10.64
N SER A 531 -0.55 21.72 9.43
CA SER A 531 0.84 21.56 8.97
C SER A 531 1.85 22.35 9.83
N THR A 532 1.44 23.49 10.39
CA THR A 532 2.30 24.30 11.28
C THR A 532 2.43 23.65 12.66
N LEU A 533 1.33 23.17 13.25
CA LEU A 533 1.37 22.42 14.52
C LEU A 533 2.16 21.11 14.38
N LEU A 534 1.92 20.35 13.31
CA LEU A 534 2.69 19.14 13.01
C LEU A 534 4.19 19.42 12.80
N SER A 535 4.56 20.62 12.31
CA SER A 535 5.97 20.98 12.17
C SER A 535 6.69 21.15 13.52
N LEU A 536 5.98 21.44 14.61
CA LEU A 536 6.55 21.50 15.98
C LEU A 536 6.96 20.11 16.49
N SER A 537 6.18 19.07 16.15
CA SER A 537 6.38 17.71 16.69
C SER A 537 7.60 16.98 16.11
N LYS A 538 8.23 17.51 15.06
CA LYS A 538 9.33 16.88 14.29
C LYS A 538 9.03 15.40 13.93
N PRO A 539 8.02 15.11 13.10
CA PRO A 539 7.44 13.77 12.97
C PRO A 539 8.43 12.65 12.63
N ARG A 540 9.46 12.90 11.79
CA ARG A 540 10.50 11.90 11.51
C ARG A 540 11.36 11.52 12.72
N LEU A 541 11.63 12.47 13.62
CA LEU A 541 12.39 12.21 14.84
C LEU A 541 11.51 11.45 15.86
N SER A 542 10.26 11.90 16.01
CA SER A 542 9.29 11.26 16.91
C SER A 542 8.97 9.82 16.48
N ALA A 543 8.90 9.54 15.17
CA ALA A 543 8.78 8.17 14.66
C ALA A 543 9.98 7.28 15.05
N LEU A 544 11.22 7.78 14.96
CA LEU A 544 12.41 7.03 15.39
C LEU A 544 12.43 6.77 16.91
N VAL A 545 11.95 7.73 17.71
CA VAL A 545 11.80 7.59 19.17
C VAL A 545 10.73 6.54 19.52
N VAL A 546 9.62 6.50 18.79
CA VAL A 546 8.58 5.48 18.96
C VAL A 546 9.10 4.10 18.57
N LEU A 547 9.79 3.99 17.43
CA LEU A 547 10.39 2.72 16.97
C LEU A 547 11.39 2.14 17.97
N SER A 548 12.16 2.95 18.69
CA SER A 548 13.07 2.42 19.72
C SER A 548 12.38 1.93 20.99
N ALA A 549 11.22 2.49 21.35
CA ALA A 549 10.36 1.90 22.38
C ALA A 549 9.73 0.59 21.90
N MET A 550 9.18 0.55 20.68
CA MET A 550 8.58 -0.64 20.08
C MET A 550 9.59 -1.80 19.95
N ALA A 551 10.81 -1.54 19.49
CA ALA A 551 11.84 -2.57 19.35
C ALA A 551 12.22 -3.19 20.72
N SER A 552 12.27 -2.39 21.78
CA SER A 552 12.55 -2.87 23.14
C SER A 552 11.39 -3.71 23.70
N TYR A 553 10.14 -3.27 23.48
CA TYR A 553 8.94 -4.04 23.82
C TYR A 553 8.91 -5.39 23.10
N ALA A 554 9.18 -5.40 21.79
CA ALA A 554 9.22 -6.62 20.98
C ALA A 554 10.34 -7.60 21.35
N LEU A 555 11.45 -7.11 21.92
CA LEU A 555 12.57 -7.93 22.38
C LEU A 555 12.38 -8.56 23.77
N TYR A 556 11.37 -8.13 24.54
CA TYR A 556 11.12 -8.67 25.89
C TYR A 556 10.87 -10.19 25.88
N PRO A 557 11.50 -10.98 26.75
CA PRO A 557 11.31 -12.44 26.83
C PRO A 557 9.96 -12.77 27.50
N VAL A 558 9.07 -13.47 26.79
CA VAL A 558 7.74 -13.83 27.30
C VAL A 558 7.73 -15.31 27.78
N PRO A 559 7.18 -15.62 28.97
CA PRO A 559 7.07 -17.00 29.46
C PRO A 559 6.19 -17.91 28.57
N GLY A 560 6.56 -19.19 28.46
CA GLY A 560 5.91 -20.14 27.55
C GLY A 560 4.41 -20.37 27.79
N PHE A 561 3.93 -20.26 29.03
CA PHE A 561 2.51 -20.48 29.36
C PHE A 561 1.56 -19.43 28.74
N LEU A 562 2.09 -18.28 28.30
CA LEU A 562 1.35 -17.24 27.58
C LEU A 562 1.43 -17.39 26.04
N SER A 563 2.07 -18.46 25.53
CA SER A 563 2.36 -18.63 24.10
C SER A 563 1.52 -19.66 23.35
N SER A 564 0.55 -20.31 24.01
CA SER A 564 -0.35 -21.32 23.43
C SER A 564 -1.48 -20.72 22.58
N ALA A 565 -1.12 -19.90 21.58
CA ALA A 565 -2.00 -19.51 20.48
C ALA A 565 -1.19 -19.33 19.19
N ILE A 566 -1.45 -20.21 18.22
CA ILE A 566 -0.71 -20.30 16.97
C ILE A 566 -1.05 -19.09 16.05
N ILE A 567 0.00 -18.48 15.47
CA ILE A 567 0.03 -17.51 14.34
C ILE A 567 -0.17 -15.99 14.59
N GLU A 568 -0.79 -15.48 15.67
CA GLU A 568 -0.97 -14.02 15.82
C GLU A 568 0.08 -13.28 16.69
N SER A 569 1.04 -12.65 15.99
CA SER A 569 1.93 -11.55 16.44
C SER A 569 3.02 -11.83 17.49
N PRO A 570 4.26 -11.32 17.29
CA PRO A 570 5.26 -11.30 18.36
C PRO A 570 4.94 -10.20 19.39
N SER A 571 5.02 -10.57 20.66
CA SER A 571 4.88 -9.72 21.88
C SER A 571 3.52 -9.03 22.09
N LEU A 572 2.80 -9.54 23.11
CA LEU A 572 2.04 -8.78 24.11
C LEU A 572 0.89 -7.88 23.58
N SER A 573 0.07 -7.37 24.48
CA SER A 573 -1.23 -6.75 24.16
C SER A 573 -1.14 -5.65 23.09
N PRO A 574 -1.84 -5.81 21.94
CA PRO A 574 -1.88 -4.77 20.90
C PRO A 574 -2.40 -3.41 21.41
N LEU A 575 -3.20 -3.43 22.47
CA LEU A 575 -3.72 -2.23 23.12
C LEU A 575 -2.63 -1.47 23.90
N THR A 576 -1.79 -2.17 24.67
CA THR A 576 -0.64 -1.56 25.35
C THR A 576 0.35 -0.99 24.34
N LEU A 577 0.61 -1.72 23.25
CA LEU A 577 1.47 -1.24 22.17
C LEU A 577 0.89 0.04 21.51
N LEU A 578 -0.42 0.13 21.34
CA LEU A 578 -1.08 1.35 20.85
C LEU A 578 -0.92 2.53 21.82
N PHE A 579 -1.11 2.33 23.12
CA PHE A 579 -0.92 3.39 24.12
C PHE A 579 0.55 3.78 24.30
N LEU A 580 1.47 2.82 24.29
CA LEU A 580 2.93 3.05 24.31
C LEU A 580 3.36 3.90 23.11
N THR A 581 2.94 3.53 21.90
CA THR A 581 3.33 4.24 20.66
C THR A 581 2.74 5.64 20.59
N THR A 582 1.43 5.79 20.82
CA THR A 582 0.75 7.10 20.78
C THR A 582 1.21 8.02 21.92
N GLY A 583 1.31 7.52 23.14
CA GLY A 583 1.80 8.26 24.30
C GLY A 583 3.25 8.71 24.15
N THR A 584 4.14 7.82 23.68
CA THR A 584 5.55 8.17 23.40
C THR A 584 5.67 9.21 22.27
N ALA A 585 4.85 9.11 21.21
CA ALA A 585 4.81 10.10 20.14
C ALA A 585 4.40 11.49 20.64
N LEU A 586 3.39 11.56 21.52
CA LEU A 586 2.89 12.81 22.10
C LEU A 586 3.88 13.43 23.10
N CYS A 587 4.51 12.63 23.95
CA CYS A 587 5.59 13.08 24.83
C CYS A 587 6.79 13.64 24.02
N SER A 588 7.17 12.95 22.94
CA SER A 588 8.21 13.44 22.03
C SER A 588 7.80 14.73 21.30
N ALA A 589 6.54 14.85 20.90
CA ALA A 589 6.00 16.06 20.28
C ALA A 589 6.04 17.26 21.23
N SER A 590 5.68 17.07 22.51
CA SER A 590 5.78 18.11 23.54
C SER A 590 7.22 18.55 23.77
N ALA A 591 8.12 17.59 24.03
CA ALA A 591 9.55 17.84 24.24
C ALA A 591 10.19 18.61 23.06
N ASN A 592 9.87 18.23 21.82
CA ASN A 592 10.32 18.93 20.62
C ASN A 592 9.75 20.35 20.50
N SER A 593 8.49 20.56 20.88
CA SER A 593 7.83 21.87 20.87
C SER A 593 8.44 22.83 21.89
N LEU A 594 8.72 22.35 23.11
CA LEU A 594 9.40 23.12 24.16
C LEU A 594 10.83 23.50 23.77
N ASN A 595 11.60 22.59 23.15
CA ASN A 595 12.93 22.92 22.62
C ASN A 595 12.85 24.08 21.60
N MET A 596 11.84 24.10 20.71
CA MET A 596 11.68 25.21 19.75
C MET A 596 11.22 26.52 20.40
N LEU A 597 10.57 26.47 21.56
CA LEU A 597 10.15 27.65 22.33
C LEU A 597 11.33 28.33 23.04
N TYR A 598 12.32 27.56 23.51
CA TYR A 598 13.50 28.09 24.20
C TYR A 598 14.59 28.61 23.26
N GLU A 599 14.81 27.98 22.10
CA GLU A 599 15.93 28.30 21.20
C GLU A 599 15.69 29.29 20.02
N PRO A 600 14.60 30.09 19.86
CA PRO A 600 14.37 30.88 18.64
C PRO A 600 15.53 31.78 18.17
N ALA A 601 16.21 32.48 19.10
CA ALA A 601 17.31 33.39 18.78
C ALA A 601 18.60 32.66 18.34
N THR A 602 18.75 31.41 18.78
CA THR A 602 19.86 30.53 18.45
C THR A 602 19.58 29.81 17.13
N ASP A 603 18.36 29.29 16.96
CA ASP A 603 17.91 28.64 15.73
C ASP A 603 17.97 29.57 14.51
N ALA A 604 17.68 30.87 14.69
CA ALA A 604 17.80 31.87 13.63
C ALA A 604 19.22 31.96 13.02
N LYS A 605 20.25 31.57 13.78
CA LYS A 605 21.67 31.67 13.37
C LYS A 605 22.20 30.41 12.67
N MET A 606 21.46 29.30 12.68
CA MET A 606 21.92 28.01 12.13
C MET A 606 21.23 27.67 10.80
N THR A 607 21.99 27.13 9.85
CA THR A 607 21.51 26.89 8.48
C THR A 607 20.33 25.94 8.42
N ARG A 608 20.35 24.90 9.25
CA ARG A 608 19.32 23.86 9.29
C ARG A 608 18.04 24.28 10.00
N THR A 609 18.10 25.24 10.93
CA THR A 609 17.00 25.51 11.87
C THR A 609 16.40 26.92 11.77
N ARG A 610 17.02 27.84 11.02
CA ARG A 610 16.45 29.17 10.68
C ARG A 610 15.06 29.14 10.05
N ASN A 611 14.68 28.01 9.43
CA ASN A 611 13.40 27.83 8.75
C ASN A 611 12.28 27.25 9.64
N ARG A 612 12.51 27.06 10.95
CA ARG A 612 11.52 26.54 11.91
C ARG A 612 10.31 27.48 12.07
N PRO A 613 9.12 26.94 12.43
CA PRO A 613 7.87 27.69 12.48
C PRO A 613 7.90 28.90 13.43
N LEU A 614 8.55 28.78 14.60
CA LEU A 614 8.63 29.86 15.58
C LEU A 614 9.68 30.93 15.23
N VAL A 615 10.75 30.58 14.52
CA VAL A 615 11.73 31.55 14.01
C VAL A 615 11.11 32.41 12.90
N ARG A 616 10.31 31.79 12.04
CA ARG A 616 9.62 32.44 10.91
C ARG A 616 8.33 33.19 11.29
N GLY A 617 7.95 33.20 12.57
CA GLY A 617 6.69 33.82 13.03
C GLY A 617 5.41 33.18 12.48
N LEU A 618 5.46 31.92 12.01
CA LEU A 618 4.29 31.22 11.44
C LEU A 618 3.25 30.82 12.50
N LEU A 619 3.64 30.82 13.77
CA LEU A 619 2.78 30.48 14.91
C LEU A 619 3.10 31.39 16.10
N THR A 620 2.10 31.74 16.89
CA THR A 620 2.32 32.52 18.13
C THR A 620 2.97 31.66 19.21
N LYS A 621 3.80 32.28 20.07
CA LYS A 621 4.40 31.60 21.24
C LYS A 621 3.33 30.97 22.14
N ARG A 622 2.19 31.65 22.33
CA ARG A 622 1.04 31.13 23.11
C ARG A 622 0.48 29.83 22.52
N ALA A 623 0.28 29.77 21.21
CA ALA A 623 -0.23 28.55 20.56
C ALA A 623 0.77 27.38 20.63
N ALA A 624 2.07 27.64 20.52
CA ALA A 624 3.09 26.60 20.73
C ALA A 624 3.16 26.10 22.18
N VAL A 625 2.98 26.98 23.18
CA VAL A 625 2.91 26.58 24.60
C VAL A 625 1.66 25.73 24.86
N LEU A 626 0.50 26.13 24.34
CA LEU A 626 -0.74 25.35 24.45
C LEU A 626 -0.61 23.97 23.79
N PHE A 627 0.00 23.90 22.60
CA PHE A 627 0.25 22.63 21.92
C PHE A 627 1.21 21.73 22.72
N ALA A 628 2.29 22.29 23.28
CA ALA A 628 3.22 21.55 24.13
C ALA A 628 2.57 21.04 25.42
N ALA A 629 1.73 21.85 26.07
CA ALA A 629 1.01 21.47 27.28
C ALA A 629 -0.05 20.39 27.00
N ALA A 630 -0.84 20.54 25.94
CA ALA A 630 -1.84 19.55 25.53
C ALA A 630 -1.19 18.21 25.17
N THR A 631 -0.14 18.22 24.35
CA THR A 631 0.57 16.98 23.98
C THR A 631 1.29 16.33 25.16
N ALA A 632 1.77 17.09 26.15
CA ALA A 632 2.29 16.52 27.40
C ALA A 632 1.19 15.86 28.22
N ALA A 633 0.07 16.56 28.46
CA ALA A 633 -1.04 16.06 29.28
C ALA A 633 -1.67 14.80 28.66
N THR A 634 -2.00 14.84 27.37
CA THR A 634 -2.55 13.67 26.65
C THR A 634 -1.53 12.54 26.53
N GLY A 635 -0.25 12.85 26.27
CA GLY A 635 0.80 11.83 26.14
C GLY A 635 1.08 11.08 27.44
N VAL A 636 1.31 11.80 28.54
CA VAL A 636 1.55 11.20 29.85
C VAL A 636 0.28 10.51 30.38
N GLY A 637 -0.91 11.11 30.16
CA GLY A 637 -2.18 10.49 30.51
C GLY A 637 -2.45 9.18 29.78
N ALA A 638 -2.17 9.11 28.48
CA ALA A 638 -2.29 7.90 27.67
C ALA A 638 -1.36 6.78 28.17
N LEU A 639 -0.10 7.10 28.51
CA LEU A 639 0.83 6.13 29.10
C LEU A 639 0.40 5.68 30.51
N TYR A 640 -0.21 6.56 31.31
CA TYR A 640 -0.66 6.23 32.66
C TYR A 640 -1.88 5.30 32.63
N ILE A 641 -2.86 5.59 31.77
CA ILE A 641 -4.11 4.83 31.66
C ILE A 641 -3.91 3.50 30.93
N GLY A 642 -3.14 3.50 29.85
CA GLY A 642 -3.08 2.37 28.92
C GLY A 642 -1.76 1.61 28.88
N VAL A 643 -0.80 1.94 29.73
CA VAL A 643 0.46 1.18 29.88
C VAL A 643 0.74 0.89 31.36
N ASN A 644 1.33 1.84 32.09
CA ASN A 644 1.47 1.80 33.55
C ASN A 644 2.05 3.13 34.10
N PRO A 645 1.92 3.40 35.41
CA PRO A 645 2.46 4.62 36.03
C PRO A 645 3.97 4.81 35.85
N THR A 646 4.76 3.73 35.79
CA THR A 646 6.22 3.78 35.63
C THR A 646 6.61 4.30 34.24
N VAL A 647 5.97 3.81 33.18
CA VAL A 647 6.17 4.30 31.80
C VAL A 647 5.67 5.73 31.65
N ALA A 648 4.57 6.10 32.30
CA ALA A 648 4.08 7.49 32.33
C ALA A 648 5.08 8.44 33.01
N PHE A 649 5.65 8.03 34.15
CA PHE A 649 6.70 8.78 34.84
C PHE A 649 7.94 8.94 33.96
N LEU A 650 8.42 7.87 33.31
CA LEU A 650 9.54 7.92 32.38
C LEU A 650 9.26 8.88 31.21
N GLY A 651 8.06 8.84 30.62
CA GLY A 651 7.64 9.75 29.55
C GLY A 651 7.64 11.22 30.00
N GLY A 652 7.06 11.52 31.16
CA GLY A 652 7.04 12.87 31.74
C GLY A 652 8.43 13.38 32.13
N ALA A 653 9.23 12.53 32.79
CA ALA A 653 10.63 12.83 33.11
C ALA A 653 11.46 13.11 31.86
N ASN A 654 11.21 12.41 30.76
CA ASN A 654 11.91 12.64 29.49
C ASN A 654 11.64 14.05 28.92
N ILE A 655 10.40 14.55 29.03
CA ILE A 655 10.05 15.93 28.66
C ILE A 655 10.84 16.93 29.52
N VAL A 656 10.87 16.71 30.85
CA VAL A 656 11.57 17.59 31.81
C VAL A 656 13.08 17.60 31.58
N ILE A 657 13.70 16.43 31.40
CA ILE A 657 15.15 16.31 31.18
C ILE A 657 15.52 16.94 29.83
N TYR A 658 14.76 16.71 28.76
CA TYR A 658 15.07 17.27 27.44
C TYR A 658 14.87 18.79 27.36
N ALA A 659 13.70 19.28 27.78
CA ALA A 659 13.35 20.68 27.68
C ALA A 659 13.98 21.51 28.81
N GLY A 660 13.80 21.09 30.07
CA GLY A 660 14.19 21.85 31.25
C GLY A 660 15.68 21.80 31.59
N MET A 661 16.39 20.72 31.23
CA MET A 661 17.81 20.56 31.58
C MET A 661 18.74 20.55 30.36
N TYR A 662 18.52 19.65 29.40
CA TYR A 662 19.38 19.48 28.23
C TYR A 662 19.42 20.73 27.36
N THR A 663 18.25 21.27 27.00
CA THR A 663 18.14 22.43 26.12
C THR A 663 18.90 23.66 26.63
N PRO A 664 18.67 24.17 27.86
CA PRO A 664 19.46 25.30 28.38
C PRO A 664 20.95 24.95 28.57
N MET A 665 21.29 23.70 28.92
CA MET A 665 22.69 23.30 29.15
C MET A 665 23.56 23.37 27.88
N LYS A 666 22.99 23.33 26.66
CA LYS A 666 23.75 23.49 25.40
C LYS A 666 24.52 24.82 25.32
N ALA A 667 23.99 25.90 25.91
CA ALA A 667 24.67 27.20 25.97
C ALA A 667 25.78 27.25 27.04
N VAL A 668 25.70 26.40 28.06
CA VAL A 668 26.54 26.46 29.27
C VAL A 668 27.72 25.49 29.21
N SER A 669 27.49 24.24 28.80
CA SER A 669 28.48 23.16 28.92
C SER A 669 28.33 22.07 27.85
N ALA A 670 29.45 21.54 27.39
CA ALA A 670 29.52 20.39 26.48
C ALA A 670 28.96 19.09 27.08
N VAL A 671 28.76 19.05 28.41
CA VAL A 671 28.07 17.96 29.14
C VAL A 671 26.63 17.76 28.66
N ASN A 672 26.01 18.77 28.01
CA ASN A 672 24.69 18.62 27.37
C ASN A 672 24.58 17.35 26.51
N THR A 673 25.65 16.96 25.80
CA THR A 673 25.62 15.78 24.93
C THR A 673 25.35 14.47 25.69
N TRP A 674 25.84 14.34 26.92
CA TRP A 674 25.56 13.17 27.77
C TRP A 674 24.14 13.19 28.34
N LEU A 675 23.61 14.36 28.68
CA LEU A 675 22.23 14.46 29.14
C LEU A 675 21.22 14.22 28.00
N GLY A 676 21.55 14.66 26.79
CA GLY A 676 20.82 14.26 25.58
C GLY A 676 20.89 12.75 25.33
N ALA A 677 22.05 12.13 25.61
CA ALA A 677 22.18 10.67 25.52
C ALA A 677 21.23 9.94 26.49
N VAL A 678 21.06 10.43 27.73
CA VAL A 678 20.05 9.91 28.69
C VAL A 678 18.63 10.01 28.13
N VAL A 679 18.24 11.17 27.57
CA VAL A 679 16.93 11.37 26.94
C VAL A 679 16.64 10.33 25.85
N GLY A 680 17.64 10.01 25.02
CA GLY A 680 17.51 8.98 23.98
C GLY A 680 17.57 7.53 24.50
N GLY A 681 18.04 7.30 25.73
CA GLY A 681 18.04 5.99 26.38
C GLY A 681 16.74 5.65 27.12
N ILE A 682 15.91 6.65 27.45
CA ILE A 682 14.63 6.45 28.15
C ILE A 682 13.57 5.69 27.31
N PRO A 683 13.37 5.94 25.99
CA PRO A 683 12.34 5.24 25.22
C PRO A 683 12.51 3.70 25.15
N PRO A 684 13.73 3.14 25.03
CA PRO A 684 13.94 1.70 25.24
C PRO A 684 13.52 1.19 26.63
N LEU A 685 13.76 1.94 27.71
CA LEU A 685 13.27 1.59 29.05
C LEU A 685 11.74 1.63 29.12
N MET A 686 11.11 2.62 28.48
CA MET A 686 9.65 2.71 28.39
C MET A 686 9.06 1.50 27.67
N GLY A 687 9.68 1.03 26.58
CA GLY A 687 9.26 -0.18 25.88
C GLY A 687 9.43 -1.46 26.72
N TRP A 688 10.56 -1.59 27.42
CA TRP A 688 10.81 -2.76 28.28
C TRP A 688 9.87 -2.79 29.48
N ALA A 689 9.68 -1.67 30.16
CA ALA A 689 8.77 -1.55 31.32
C ALA A 689 7.28 -1.60 30.94
N ALA A 690 6.94 -1.34 29.68
CA ALA A 690 5.60 -1.62 29.15
C ALA A 690 5.38 -3.13 29.01
N ALA A 691 6.32 -3.84 28.37
CA ALA A 691 6.23 -5.28 28.19
C ALA A 691 6.27 -6.05 29.53
N ALA A 692 7.22 -5.69 30.41
CA ALA A 692 7.34 -6.26 31.75
C ALA A 692 6.08 -6.02 32.62
N GLY A 693 5.31 -4.97 32.34
CA GLY A 693 4.07 -4.67 33.06
C GLY A 693 2.93 -5.63 32.76
N GLU A 694 2.97 -6.33 31.63
CA GLU A 694 1.97 -7.34 31.26
C GLU A 694 2.31 -8.73 31.77
N SER A 695 3.60 -9.01 32.00
CA SER A 695 4.10 -10.27 32.55
C SER A 695 4.53 -10.17 34.02
N ALA A 696 4.26 -9.04 34.67
CA ALA A 696 4.56 -8.82 36.09
C ALA A 696 3.79 -9.83 36.95
N SER A 697 4.49 -10.45 37.90
CA SER A 697 3.91 -11.45 38.81
C SER A 697 3.76 -10.92 40.24
N GLY A 698 4.31 -9.73 40.52
CA GLY A 698 4.26 -9.05 41.81
C GLY A 698 3.26 -7.89 41.84
N ASP A 699 3.73 -6.73 42.31
CA ASP A 699 2.90 -5.53 42.53
C ASP A 699 2.90 -4.56 41.34
N GLY A 700 3.64 -4.86 40.27
CA GLY A 700 3.78 -3.99 39.10
C GLY A 700 4.50 -2.68 39.40
N SER A 701 5.20 -2.58 40.55
CA SER A 701 5.88 -1.36 40.96
C SER A 701 7.06 -1.02 40.05
N TRP A 702 7.48 0.24 40.07
CA TRP A 702 8.68 0.69 39.37
C TRP A 702 9.95 -0.09 39.76
N ARG A 703 9.97 -0.73 40.93
CA ARG A 703 11.07 -1.60 41.36
C ARG A 703 11.06 -2.92 40.60
N GLU A 704 9.91 -3.57 40.49
CA GLU A 704 9.75 -4.78 39.67
C GLU A 704 10.06 -4.46 38.20
N LEU A 705 9.49 -3.39 37.63
CA LEU A 705 9.61 -3.11 36.19
C LEU A 705 10.99 -2.60 35.73
N LEU A 706 11.77 -1.96 36.61
CA LEU A 706 13.07 -1.36 36.24
C LEU A 706 14.28 -1.94 37.01
N LEU A 707 14.07 -2.60 38.14
CA LEU A 707 15.13 -3.08 39.04
C LEU A 707 14.83 -4.48 39.60
N ALA A 708 14.23 -5.33 38.76
CA ALA A 708 13.86 -6.70 39.10
C ALA A 708 15.07 -7.50 39.62
N SER A 709 14.90 -8.16 40.77
CA SER A 709 15.97 -8.94 41.41
C SER A 709 16.27 -10.27 40.73
N ASP A 710 15.40 -10.72 39.82
CA ASP A 710 15.56 -11.91 38.98
C ASP A 710 16.47 -11.66 37.75
N GLY A 711 16.86 -10.40 37.51
CA GLY A 711 17.64 -9.98 36.35
C GLY A 711 16.82 -9.68 35.09
N SER A 712 15.49 -9.87 35.07
CA SER A 712 14.63 -9.64 33.90
C SER A 712 14.63 -8.19 33.41
N SER A 713 14.90 -7.23 34.30
CA SER A 713 15.03 -5.81 33.96
C SER A 713 16.35 -5.45 33.26
N ILE A 714 17.37 -6.32 33.27
CA ILE A 714 18.71 -6.00 32.75
C ILE A 714 18.69 -5.77 31.23
N GLY A 715 17.84 -6.49 30.49
CA GLY A 715 17.69 -6.33 29.05
C GLY A 715 17.24 -4.92 28.67
N GLY A 716 16.32 -4.32 29.42
CA GLY A 716 15.87 -2.95 29.22
C GLY A 716 17.01 -1.94 29.39
N TRP A 717 17.84 -2.11 30.42
CA TRP A 717 19.02 -1.25 30.65
C TRP A 717 20.11 -1.45 29.60
N LEU A 718 20.28 -2.65 29.05
CA LEU A 718 21.20 -2.91 27.94
C LEU A 718 20.70 -2.27 26.63
N MET A 719 19.41 -2.34 26.35
CA MET A 719 18.78 -1.65 25.20
C MET A 719 18.87 -0.12 25.33
N ALA A 720 18.65 0.41 26.53
CA ALA A 720 18.89 1.81 26.86
C ALA A 720 20.37 2.19 26.67
N GLY A 721 21.28 1.32 27.12
CA GLY A 721 22.73 1.45 26.96
C GLY A 721 23.18 1.49 25.50
N LEU A 722 22.58 0.69 24.62
CA LEU A 722 22.83 0.72 23.17
C LEU A 722 22.43 2.08 22.57
N LEU A 723 21.23 2.59 22.84
CA LEU A 723 20.83 3.91 22.34
C LEU A 723 21.63 5.06 22.97
N PHE A 724 21.99 4.95 24.24
CA PHE A 724 22.87 5.90 24.91
C PHE A 724 24.24 5.95 24.22
N ALA A 725 24.87 4.79 24.00
CA ALA A 725 26.17 4.68 23.34
C ALA A 725 26.12 5.14 21.88
N TRP A 726 25.03 4.85 21.14
CA TRP A 726 24.91 5.13 19.70
C TRP A 726 24.98 6.62 19.38
N GLN A 727 24.41 7.45 20.25
CA GLN A 727 24.31 8.88 20.02
C GLN A 727 25.68 9.56 19.93
N PHE A 728 26.73 9.02 20.57
CA PHE A 728 28.06 9.61 20.53
C PHE A 728 28.73 9.54 19.15
N PRO A 729 28.99 8.37 18.53
CA PRO A 729 29.54 8.33 17.17
C PRO A 729 28.67 9.06 16.15
N HIS A 730 27.34 8.99 16.28
CA HIS A 730 26.42 9.70 15.39
C HIS A 730 26.54 11.23 15.51
N PHE A 731 26.36 11.75 16.73
CA PHE A 731 26.29 13.19 16.97
C PHE A 731 27.65 13.88 16.89
N MET A 732 28.72 13.25 17.38
CA MET A 732 30.07 13.84 17.32
C MET A 732 30.60 13.92 15.88
N ALA A 733 30.14 13.03 14.99
CA ALA A 733 30.38 13.09 13.55
C ALA A 733 29.48 14.14 12.86
N LEU A 734 28.18 14.15 13.16
CA LEU A 734 27.21 15.09 12.58
C LEU A 734 27.51 16.56 12.93
N SER A 735 28.00 16.82 14.14
CA SER A 735 28.30 18.17 14.61
C SER A 735 29.61 18.74 14.05
N TRP A 736 30.44 17.93 13.38
CA TRP A 736 31.74 18.34 12.87
C TRP A 736 31.68 19.38 11.72
N PRO A 737 30.87 19.22 10.65
CA PRO A 737 30.82 20.21 9.56
C PRO A 737 30.20 21.53 10.02
N ILE A 738 29.19 21.47 10.90
CA ILE A 738 28.44 22.62 11.42
C ILE A 738 29.04 23.24 12.69
N ARG A 739 30.29 22.91 13.04
CA ARG A 739 30.95 23.34 14.29
C ARG A 739 31.08 24.88 14.39
N GLU A 740 31.32 25.57 13.27
CA GLU A 740 31.39 27.03 13.25
C GLU A 740 29.99 27.68 13.40
N GLU A 741 28.92 27.03 12.92
CA GLU A 741 27.55 27.50 13.21
C GLU A 741 27.22 27.38 14.70
N TYR A 742 27.62 26.28 15.35
CA TYR A 742 27.47 26.13 16.81
C TYR A 742 28.21 27.22 17.58
N LYS A 743 29.43 27.57 17.16
CA LYS A 743 30.24 28.64 17.73
C LYS A 743 29.60 30.02 17.51
N ALA A 744 29.13 30.33 16.30
CA ALA A 744 28.41 31.58 15.99
C ALA A 744 27.07 31.70 16.72
N ALA A 745 26.40 30.57 16.99
CA ALA A 745 25.18 30.50 17.77
C ALA A 745 25.41 30.56 19.29
N GLY A 746 26.65 30.43 19.77
CA GLY A 746 27.01 30.45 21.19
C GLY A 746 26.81 29.12 21.92
N LEU A 747 26.60 28.02 21.20
CA LEU A 747 26.35 26.69 21.77
C LEU A 747 27.67 25.94 22.01
N ARG A 748 27.94 25.57 23.27
CA ARG A 748 29.22 25.00 23.72
C ARG A 748 29.32 23.49 23.44
N MET A 749 29.43 23.13 22.16
CA MET A 749 29.53 21.74 21.69
C MET A 749 30.98 21.25 21.63
N LEU A 750 31.23 19.94 21.84
CA LEU A 750 32.59 19.37 21.79
C LEU A 750 33.28 19.57 20.43
N ALA A 751 32.52 19.54 19.33
CA ALA A 751 33.05 19.66 17.97
C ALA A 751 33.88 20.93 17.70
N TRP A 752 33.67 22.02 18.46
CA TRP A 752 34.54 23.21 18.41
C TRP A 752 35.24 23.52 19.72
N THR A 753 34.65 23.19 20.89
CA THR A 753 35.29 23.48 22.19
C THR A 753 36.48 22.57 22.50
N ASN A 754 36.46 21.32 22.02
CA ASN A 754 37.59 20.40 22.14
C ASN A 754 37.52 19.26 21.09
N PRO A 755 37.96 19.49 19.83
CA PRO A 755 38.00 18.49 18.76
C PRO A 755 38.62 17.15 19.15
N ALA A 756 39.77 17.16 19.83
CA ALA A 756 40.45 15.94 20.26
C ALA A 756 39.66 15.13 21.31
N ARG A 757 38.82 15.78 22.13
CA ARG A 757 37.88 15.11 23.04
C ARG A 757 36.62 14.65 22.29
N ASN A 758 36.13 15.41 21.31
CA ASN A 758 35.01 15.04 20.43
C ASN A 758 35.25 13.66 19.79
N ALA A 759 36.41 13.47 19.15
CA ALA A 759 36.75 12.23 18.48
C ALA A 759 37.08 11.08 19.43
N ARG A 760 37.75 11.33 20.57
CA ARG A 760 37.97 10.31 21.62
C ARG A 760 36.68 9.81 22.25
N VAL A 761 35.68 10.68 22.45
CA VAL A 761 34.37 10.27 22.97
C VAL A 761 33.64 9.40 21.95
N ALA A 762 33.61 9.80 20.67
CA ALA A 762 33.05 9.00 19.58
C ALA A 762 33.66 7.59 19.52
N LEU A 763 35.00 7.49 19.60
CA LEU A 763 35.72 6.21 19.60
C LEU A 763 35.36 5.32 20.80
N ARG A 764 35.39 5.87 22.02
CA ARG A 764 35.08 5.11 23.25
C ARG A 764 33.71 4.45 23.19
N TYR A 765 32.67 5.21 22.84
CA TYR A 765 31.32 4.68 22.75
C TYR A 765 31.09 3.76 21.54
N SER A 766 31.87 3.90 20.46
CA SER A 766 31.85 2.94 19.35
C SER A 766 32.36 1.56 19.77
N ILE A 767 33.42 1.51 20.60
CA ILE A 767 33.99 0.25 21.09
C ILE A 767 33.04 -0.43 22.10
N VAL A 768 32.34 0.36 22.93
CA VAL A 768 31.37 -0.14 23.94
C VAL A 768 30.19 -0.93 23.32
N PHE A 769 29.93 -0.84 22.02
CA PHE A 769 28.93 -1.66 21.35
C PHE A 769 29.19 -3.16 21.42
N VAL A 770 30.45 -3.58 21.30
CA VAL A 770 30.80 -5.01 21.31
C VAL A 770 30.41 -5.67 22.63
N PRO A 771 30.85 -5.18 23.82
CA PRO A 771 30.42 -5.75 25.08
C PRO A 771 28.92 -5.57 25.36
N LEU A 772 28.25 -4.53 24.86
CA LEU A 772 26.79 -4.40 24.99
C LEU A 772 26.02 -5.48 24.20
N CYS A 773 26.46 -5.81 22.99
CA CYS A 773 25.83 -6.89 22.21
C CYS A 773 26.08 -8.26 22.82
N VAL A 774 27.28 -8.50 23.37
CA VAL A 774 27.60 -9.72 24.14
C VAL A 774 26.76 -9.79 25.42
N ALA A 775 26.59 -8.67 26.14
CA ALA A 775 25.78 -8.61 27.35
C ALA A 775 24.29 -8.90 27.09
N LEU A 776 23.73 -8.51 25.93
CA LEU A 776 22.36 -8.90 25.55
C LEU A 776 22.20 -10.41 25.36
N CYS A 777 23.24 -11.09 24.85
CA CYS A 777 23.25 -12.55 24.74
C CYS A 777 23.35 -13.20 26.12
N ALA A 778 24.25 -12.71 26.97
CA ALA A 778 24.42 -13.19 28.35
C ALA A 778 23.16 -12.95 29.23
N ALA A 779 22.42 -11.87 28.97
CA ALA A 779 21.15 -11.56 29.60
C ALA A 779 19.96 -12.37 29.04
N GLY A 780 20.18 -13.25 28.05
CA GLY A 780 19.13 -14.10 27.48
C GLY A 780 18.11 -13.37 26.59
N VAL A 781 18.38 -12.13 26.17
CA VAL A 781 17.50 -11.36 25.26
C VAL A 781 17.61 -11.88 23.83
N THR A 782 18.83 -12.22 23.42
CA THR A 782 19.19 -12.71 22.08
C THR A 782 20.00 -13.99 22.16
N GLU A 783 19.99 -14.79 21.10
CA GLU A 783 20.87 -15.94 20.94
C GLU A 783 22.34 -15.53 20.83
N TRP A 784 23.28 -16.42 21.19
CA TRP A 784 24.73 -16.15 21.07
C TRP A 784 25.20 -15.90 19.62
N SER A 785 24.44 -16.36 18.63
CA SER A 785 24.64 -16.03 17.22
C SER A 785 24.55 -14.51 16.96
N PHE A 786 23.77 -13.76 17.74
CA PHE A 786 23.69 -12.29 17.63
C PHE A 786 25.03 -11.60 17.91
N ALA A 787 25.80 -12.07 18.90
CA ALA A 787 27.13 -11.53 19.17
C ALA A 787 28.07 -11.72 17.97
N VAL A 788 27.97 -12.85 17.27
CA VAL A 788 28.77 -13.15 16.07
C VAL A 788 28.30 -12.34 14.86
N THR A 789 27.00 -12.32 14.57
CA THR A 789 26.44 -11.65 13.38
C THR A 789 26.46 -10.12 13.46
N SER A 790 26.42 -9.54 14.67
CA SER A 790 26.58 -8.09 14.88
C SER A 790 28.05 -7.63 14.84
N LEU A 791 29.01 -8.54 15.03
CA LEU A 791 30.44 -8.20 15.11
C LEU A 791 30.99 -7.47 13.87
N PRO A 792 30.68 -7.85 12.60
CA PRO A 792 31.16 -7.13 11.42
C PRO A 792 30.70 -5.67 11.40
N VAL A 793 29.45 -5.42 11.80
CA VAL A 793 28.83 -4.08 11.80
C VAL A 793 29.38 -3.22 12.95
N ASN A 794 29.59 -3.82 14.12
CA ASN A 794 30.27 -3.18 15.26
C ASN A 794 31.74 -2.86 14.97
N THR A 795 32.43 -3.74 14.25
CA THR A 795 33.82 -3.56 13.81
C THR A 795 33.92 -2.45 12.77
N TRP A 796 32.98 -2.37 11.83
CA TRP A 796 32.92 -1.29 10.84
C TRP A 796 32.69 0.09 11.48
N LEU A 797 31.76 0.21 12.44
CA LEU A 797 31.57 1.44 13.20
C LEU A 797 32.85 1.84 13.95
N SER A 798 33.47 0.88 14.65
CA SER A 798 34.71 1.09 15.41
C SER A 798 35.86 1.51 14.49
N TRP A 799 36.01 0.91 13.31
CA TRP A 799 37.02 1.28 12.32
C TRP A 799 36.83 2.70 11.80
N GLN A 800 35.60 3.11 11.49
CA GLN A 800 35.31 4.50 11.11
C GLN A 800 35.54 5.48 12.25
N ALA A 801 35.29 5.07 13.50
CA ALA A 801 35.58 5.88 14.68
C ALA A 801 37.10 6.03 14.93
N VAL A 802 37.90 4.99 14.67
CA VAL A 802 39.37 5.07 14.66
C VAL A 802 39.84 6.02 13.55
N ARG A 803 39.23 6.00 12.36
CA ARG A 803 39.54 6.98 11.30
C ARG A 803 39.17 8.41 11.69
N PHE A 804 38.00 8.61 12.32
CA PHE A 804 37.56 9.92 12.82
C PHE A 804 38.50 10.47 13.89
N TRP A 805 39.00 9.61 14.79
CA TRP A 805 40.00 9.96 15.78
C TRP A 805 41.38 10.24 15.16
N LYS A 806 41.89 9.36 14.29
CA LYS A 806 43.22 9.48 13.66
C LYS A 806 43.35 10.71 12.74
N TYR A 807 42.26 11.14 12.10
CA TYR A 807 42.24 12.30 11.21
C TYR A 807 41.55 13.53 11.82
N GLU A 808 41.22 13.49 13.11
CA GLU A 808 40.51 14.57 13.83
C GLU A 808 39.31 15.15 13.04
N GLY A 809 38.48 14.28 12.44
CA GLY A 809 37.33 14.69 11.62
C GLY A 809 37.63 15.13 10.18
N HIS A 810 38.88 15.42 9.83
CA HIS A 810 39.31 15.79 8.48
C HIS A 810 39.35 14.58 7.52
N LYS A 811 39.71 14.81 6.25
CA LYS A 811 39.81 13.80 5.17
C LYS A 811 38.53 12.95 5.00
N GLY A 812 37.36 13.58 5.15
CA GLY A 812 36.05 12.93 5.03
C GLY A 812 35.71 11.95 6.17
N SER A 813 36.55 11.81 7.19
CA SER A 813 36.35 10.84 8.27
C SER A 813 35.08 11.10 9.09
N ALA A 814 34.69 12.37 9.28
CA ALA A 814 33.40 12.73 9.87
C ALA A 814 32.20 12.16 9.08
N ARG A 815 32.22 12.31 7.75
CA ARG A 815 31.17 11.78 6.87
C ARG A 815 31.14 10.24 6.89
N GLY A 816 32.30 9.60 6.95
CA GLY A 816 32.43 8.14 7.08
C GLY A 816 31.81 7.60 8.37
N LEU A 817 32.15 8.19 9.52
CA LEU A 817 31.58 7.80 10.81
C LEU A 817 30.08 8.09 10.91
N PHE A 818 29.63 9.23 10.38
CA PHE A 818 28.21 9.57 10.33
C PHE A 818 27.41 8.50 9.57
N TRP A 819 27.81 8.16 8.34
CA TRP A 819 27.13 7.13 7.56
C TRP A 819 27.20 5.75 8.20
N ALA A 820 28.32 5.40 8.84
CA ALA A 820 28.41 4.15 9.59
C ALA A 820 27.41 4.11 10.75
N SER A 821 27.30 5.18 11.55
CA SER A 821 26.31 5.24 12.63
C SER A 821 24.86 5.15 12.14
N VAL A 822 24.53 5.74 10.99
CA VAL A 822 23.17 5.73 10.41
C VAL A 822 22.72 4.31 10.04
N TRP A 823 23.61 3.49 9.47
CA TRP A 823 23.30 2.11 9.10
C TRP A 823 23.48 1.12 10.26
N HIS A 824 24.44 1.37 11.15
CA HIS A 824 24.78 0.50 12.27
C HIS A 824 23.59 0.16 13.16
N LEU A 825 22.89 1.17 13.69
CA LEU A 825 21.81 0.93 14.66
C LEU A 825 20.62 0.16 14.06
N PRO A 826 20.06 0.53 12.90
CA PRO A 826 19.00 -0.27 12.27
C PRO A 826 19.40 -1.72 12.02
N VAL A 827 20.62 -1.98 11.53
CA VAL A 827 21.10 -3.35 11.29
C VAL A 827 21.26 -4.12 12.60
N VAL A 828 21.82 -3.52 13.65
CA VAL A 828 21.96 -4.17 14.96
C VAL A 828 20.58 -4.46 15.60
N MET A 829 19.61 -3.54 15.50
CA MET A 829 18.25 -3.76 16.00
C MET A 829 17.52 -4.87 15.22
N VAL A 830 17.65 -4.90 13.89
CA VAL A 830 17.07 -5.97 13.05
C VAL A 830 17.73 -7.32 13.35
N LEU A 831 19.05 -7.37 13.50
CA LEU A 831 19.76 -8.60 13.88
C LEU A 831 19.35 -9.09 15.28
N ALA A 832 19.11 -8.19 16.23
CA ALA A 832 18.63 -8.54 17.57
C ALA A 832 17.21 -9.12 17.52
N LEU A 833 16.30 -8.52 16.76
CA LEU A 833 14.95 -9.05 16.55
C LEU A 833 14.98 -10.41 15.83
N LEU A 834 15.77 -10.53 14.76
CA LEU A 834 15.95 -11.77 14.00
C LEU A 834 16.60 -12.89 14.81
N GLN A 835 17.33 -12.59 15.89
CA GLN A 835 17.98 -13.58 16.77
C GLN A 835 17.47 -13.43 18.21
N LYS A 836 16.20 -13.03 18.38
CA LYS A 836 15.52 -13.08 19.68
C LYS A 836 15.53 -14.52 20.19
N LYS A 837 15.83 -14.69 21.49
CA LYS A 837 15.96 -16.01 22.10
C LYS A 837 14.72 -16.89 21.87
N GLY A 838 14.93 -18.14 21.47
CA GLY A 838 13.87 -19.11 21.20
C GLY A 838 12.93 -18.75 20.04
N MET A 839 13.33 -17.88 19.11
CA MET A 839 12.53 -17.58 17.92
C MET A 839 12.78 -18.56 16.78
N TRP A 840 14.04 -18.92 16.51
CA TRP A 840 14.38 -19.87 15.44
C TRP A 840 13.95 -21.30 15.74
N SER A 841 13.93 -21.73 17.00
CA SER A 841 13.34 -23.02 17.38
C SER A 841 11.85 -23.06 17.04
N ARG A 842 11.07 -22.05 17.43
CA ARG A 842 9.65 -21.97 17.05
C ARG A 842 9.40 -21.91 15.54
N VAL A 843 10.25 -21.20 14.78
CA VAL A 843 10.17 -21.21 13.30
C VAL A 843 10.54 -22.58 12.73
N TRP A 844 11.50 -23.28 13.32
CA TRP A 844 11.91 -24.63 12.92
C TRP A 844 10.79 -25.64 13.16
N ASN A 845 10.26 -25.74 14.39
CA ASN A 845 9.13 -26.60 14.73
C ASN A 845 7.90 -26.30 13.85
N SER A 846 7.58 -25.02 13.62
CA SER A 846 6.48 -24.61 12.73
C SER A 846 6.68 -24.95 11.25
N VAL A 847 7.90 -25.28 10.80
CA VAL A 847 8.23 -25.59 9.39
C VAL A 847 8.45 -27.09 9.18
N VAL A 848 8.99 -27.79 10.17
CA VAL A 848 9.23 -29.24 10.11
C VAL A 848 7.99 -30.03 10.55
N GLY A 849 7.11 -29.42 11.35
CA GLY A 849 6.13 -30.14 12.17
C GLY A 849 6.78 -30.52 13.51
N ASP A 850 5.98 -30.62 14.56
CA ASP A 850 6.44 -31.31 15.77
C ASP A 850 6.46 -32.81 15.48
N ASP A 851 7.56 -33.47 15.83
CA ASP A 851 7.53 -34.89 16.14
C ASP A 851 6.79 -35.00 17.49
N ASP A 852 5.49 -35.33 17.45
CA ASP A 852 4.64 -35.57 18.63
C ASP A 852 5.11 -36.82 19.39
N ASP A 853 6.25 -36.75 20.10
CA ASP A 853 6.80 -37.82 20.95
C ASP A 853 7.46 -37.30 22.27
N GLU A 854 7.50 -35.99 22.55
CA GLU A 854 8.08 -35.45 23.82
C GLU A 854 7.05 -35.17 24.94
N TRP A 855 5.77 -35.53 24.77
CA TRP A 855 4.72 -35.28 25.79
C TRP A 855 4.53 -36.39 26.83
N GLU A 856 5.27 -37.50 26.77
CA GLU A 856 5.19 -38.58 27.79
C GLU A 856 6.36 -38.57 28.81
N ASP A 857 7.54 -38.03 28.48
CA ASP A 857 8.75 -38.18 29.31
C ASP A 857 8.90 -37.16 30.47
N GLU A 858 8.36 -35.94 30.39
CA GLU A 858 8.53 -34.93 31.47
C GLU A 858 7.67 -35.18 32.74
N LEU A 859 6.78 -36.19 32.73
CA LEU A 859 5.91 -36.50 33.88
C LEU A 859 6.50 -37.52 34.88
N GLU A 860 7.60 -38.20 34.56
CA GLU A 860 8.18 -39.23 35.46
C GLU A 860 9.32 -38.72 36.37
N GLU A 861 9.97 -37.57 36.10
CA GLU A 861 11.18 -37.13 36.84
C GLU A 861 10.96 -36.15 38.02
N ASN A 862 9.73 -35.72 38.35
CA ASN A 862 9.49 -34.82 39.50
C ASN A 862 8.25 -35.17 40.36
N PRO A 863 8.40 -35.93 41.47
CA PRO A 863 7.32 -36.16 42.42
C PRO A 863 7.08 -34.93 43.30
N VAL A 864 6.25 -34.00 42.81
CA VAL A 864 5.82 -32.82 43.59
C VAL A 864 4.89 -33.26 44.73
N ALA A 865 5.43 -33.31 45.94
CA ALA A 865 4.67 -33.64 47.15
C ALA A 865 3.61 -32.57 47.47
N LEU A 866 2.33 -32.92 47.32
CA LEU A 866 1.20 -32.07 47.73
C LEU A 866 1.18 -31.85 49.25
N PRO A 867 1.15 -30.60 49.75
CA PRO A 867 1.08 -30.34 51.18
C PRO A 867 -0.34 -30.55 51.72
N VAL A 868 -0.45 -31.42 52.73
CA VAL A 868 -1.69 -31.66 53.50
C VAL A 868 -2.08 -30.39 54.27
N PRO A 869 -3.35 -29.94 54.24
CA PRO A 869 -3.77 -28.75 54.98
C PRO A 869 -3.71 -29.00 56.49
N ARG A 870 -2.97 -28.15 57.21
CA ARG A 870 -3.05 -28.07 58.68
C ARG A 870 -3.83 -26.84 59.10
N HIS A 871 -4.92 -27.06 59.83
CA HIS A 871 -5.64 -26.03 60.56
C HIS A 871 -4.72 -25.30 61.56
N LYS A 872 -4.72 -23.96 61.49
CA LYS A 872 -5.08 -23.08 62.61
C LYS A 872 -5.29 -21.65 62.13
#